data_AF-A0A847M8G7-F1
#
_entry.id   AF-A0A847M8G7-F1
#
_cell.length_a   1.000
_cell.length_b   1.000
_cell.length_c   1.000
_cell.angle_alpha   90.00
_cell.angle_beta   90.00
_cell.angle_gamma   90.00
#
_symmetry.space_group_name_H-M   'P 1'
#
loop_
_entity.id
_entity.type
_entity.pdbx_description
1 polymer ?
#
loop_
_entity_poly.entity_id
_entity_poly.type
_entity_poly.pdbx_seq_one_letter_code
_entity_poly.pdbx_strand_id
1 'polypeptide(L)'
;MTATYASRFVLHTVIVMLLAAMVIGISGCKEDDIERSLGNQTAAAVEKQYRIDNDPLLNAWVNTVGQTLVAQSGRQQIQYTFKIIDTDMVNAFAAPYGHIYLLRGLLDFAENEDEVWFITGHEISHVVHRHSIKSLKKSILYSLGASILGGKSGALGDIAGLGSGLLLLHYSRDNEREADDGGVNLMYAAGYDPAGAMSFFERLHARYEGSHPSRLEHLLLTHPPTPSRMARQSDRPFLDRANPETAAHIARGYQRRHRFATASALFSSAMEADPRNTGAQLGLGDCHAALGLIDEARSNYSSVLQADQSNPYARRALAALPVGPMQAPPLSPVEQARARTLLADAKELTGSLQRVKAAESQFRNSLAADFGEAVEVSRNASGALLGISEADPDFSNQQRELFMVATAAINAANNTVYAVETLQTNLALLSSQYDELNTRLVTVLQSCADGSGTANDVAIAARARGELRLAADDFQSTVAQAPQALWAANAAQRAVADTLAHMQLMAKNPRSESYTALVNRAAEETARLSGPADAAVTKVKKTTRQAEARALVARINLAALGLSPEMRQTFDGLVAYYTLSRPEQVAALRKLGFGHGDAAFALAAAHSTGIPAEASVSELDGSLIDSLTSRGAKLQGALVLLRYLANSMEREAEMALTEVG
;
A
#
# COMPACT_ATOMS: atom_id res chain seq x y z
N MET A 1 -59.07 -27.36 -17.54
CA MET A 1 -57.87 -27.35 -18.43
C MET A 1 -56.66 -26.62 -17.83
N THR A 2 -56.57 -26.42 -16.51
CA THR A 2 -55.54 -25.56 -15.88
C THR A 2 -54.53 -26.28 -15.00
N ALA A 3 -54.69 -27.58 -14.71
CA ALA A 3 -53.74 -28.35 -13.89
C ALA A 3 -52.58 -28.98 -14.70
N THR A 4 -52.71 -29.10 -16.02
CA THR A 4 -51.72 -29.77 -16.89
C THR A 4 -50.62 -28.85 -17.42
N TYR A 5 -50.80 -27.52 -17.36
CA TYR A 5 -49.79 -26.54 -17.79
C TYR A 5 -48.78 -26.20 -16.68
N ALA A 6 -49.23 -26.11 -15.42
CA ALA A 6 -48.37 -25.83 -14.28
C ALA A 6 -47.38 -26.99 -13.99
N SER A 7 -47.81 -28.25 -14.11
CA SER A 7 -46.90 -29.40 -13.92
C SER A 7 -45.90 -29.56 -15.07
N ARG A 8 -46.27 -29.18 -16.30
CA ARG A 8 -45.36 -29.18 -17.46
C ARG A 8 -44.33 -28.06 -17.41
N PHE A 9 -44.67 -26.91 -16.87
CA PHE A 9 -43.74 -25.78 -16.68
C PHE A 9 -42.74 -26.07 -15.56
N VAL A 10 -43.20 -26.56 -14.40
CA VAL A 10 -42.30 -26.98 -13.30
C VAL A 10 -41.39 -28.13 -13.74
N LEU A 11 -41.92 -29.11 -14.50
CA LEU A 11 -41.11 -30.19 -15.05
C LEU A 11 -40.12 -29.69 -16.11
N HIS A 12 -40.48 -28.73 -16.97
CA HIS A 12 -39.54 -28.09 -17.91
C HIS A 12 -38.45 -27.32 -17.18
N THR A 13 -38.78 -26.55 -16.13
CA THR A 13 -37.79 -25.77 -15.37
C THR A 13 -36.85 -26.70 -14.59
N VAL A 14 -37.35 -27.79 -14.02
CA VAL A 14 -36.52 -28.83 -13.37
C VAL A 14 -35.66 -29.57 -14.40
N ILE A 15 -36.17 -29.85 -15.60
CA ILE A 15 -35.40 -30.46 -16.70
C ILE A 15 -34.34 -29.48 -17.23
N VAL A 16 -34.64 -28.19 -17.35
CA VAL A 16 -33.67 -27.15 -17.74
C VAL A 16 -32.64 -26.91 -16.63
N MET A 17 -33.01 -27.02 -15.36
CA MET A 17 -32.08 -26.98 -14.22
C MET A 17 -31.19 -28.23 -14.16
N LEU A 18 -31.74 -29.42 -14.40
CA LEU A 18 -30.98 -30.66 -14.53
C LEU A 18 -30.11 -30.64 -15.79
N LEU A 19 -30.53 -29.97 -16.88
CA LEU A 19 -29.75 -29.75 -18.09
C LEU A 19 -28.69 -28.67 -17.91
N ALA A 20 -28.88 -27.64 -17.08
CA ALA A 20 -27.86 -26.63 -16.76
C ALA A 20 -26.82 -27.19 -15.77
N ALA A 21 -27.28 -27.96 -14.77
CA ALA A 21 -26.41 -28.73 -13.89
C ALA A 21 -25.71 -29.89 -14.65
N MET A 22 -26.38 -30.52 -15.61
CA MET A 22 -25.75 -31.43 -16.58
C MET A 22 -24.85 -30.67 -17.55
N VAL A 23 -25.12 -29.46 -18.00
CA VAL A 23 -24.18 -28.72 -18.88
C VAL A 23 -22.90 -28.37 -18.11
N ILE A 24 -23.00 -28.19 -16.79
CA ILE A 24 -21.86 -28.08 -15.87
C ILE A 24 -21.21 -29.47 -15.60
N GLY A 25 -21.94 -30.57 -15.73
CA GLY A 25 -21.45 -31.95 -15.50
C GLY A 25 -21.16 -32.84 -16.73
N ILE A 26 -21.59 -32.46 -17.95
CA ILE A 26 -21.67 -33.28 -19.18
C ILE A 26 -20.96 -32.59 -20.35
N SER A 27 -20.79 -31.27 -20.35
CA SER A 27 -20.13 -30.57 -21.48
C SER A 27 -18.61 -30.74 -21.55
N GLY A 28 -17.98 -31.38 -20.56
CA GLY A 28 -16.51 -31.46 -20.50
C GLY A 28 -15.82 -30.09 -20.35
N CYS A 29 -16.56 -29.00 -20.09
CA CYS A 29 -15.99 -27.71 -19.70
C CYS A 29 -15.29 -27.89 -18.36
N LYS A 30 -13.98 -27.67 -18.32
CA LYS A 30 -13.25 -27.70 -17.05
C LYS A 30 -13.73 -26.53 -16.21
N GLU A 31 -13.87 -26.74 -14.90
CA GLU A 31 -14.26 -25.67 -13.96
C GLU A 31 -13.36 -24.42 -14.10
N ASP A 32 -12.09 -24.63 -14.47
CA ASP A 32 -11.14 -23.59 -14.82
C ASP A 32 -11.53 -22.74 -16.04
N ASP A 33 -12.16 -23.31 -17.07
CA ASP A 33 -12.58 -22.56 -18.26
C ASP A 33 -13.72 -21.58 -17.92
N ILE A 34 -14.64 -22.00 -17.03
CA ILE A 34 -15.73 -21.17 -16.52
C ILE A 34 -15.17 -20.07 -15.62
N GLU A 35 -14.31 -20.43 -14.67
CA GLU A 35 -13.66 -19.49 -13.76
C GLU A 35 -12.86 -18.44 -14.53
N ARG A 36 -12.12 -18.83 -15.57
CA ARG A 36 -11.39 -17.92 -16.46
C ARG A 36 -12.30 -16.96 -17.19
N SER A 37 -13.38 -17.46 -17.78
CA SER A 37 -14.32 -16.60 -18.51
C SER A 37 -14.95 -15.57 -17.58
N LEU A 38 -15.33 -15.97 -16.37
CA LEU A 38 -15.88 -15.09 -15.36
C LEU A 38 -14.86 -14.06 -14.88
N GLY A 39 -13.63 -14.52 -14.56
CA GLY A 39 -12.51 -13.68 -14.16
C GLY A 39 -12.21 -12.58 -15.18
N ASN A 40 -12.08 -12.95 -16.45
CA ASN A 40 -11.83 -12.00 -17.54
C ASN A 40 -12.94 -10.95 -17.68
N GLN A 41 -14.20 -11.35 -17.52
CA GLN A 41 -15.34 -10.42 -17.60
C GLN A 41 -15.39 -9.48 -16.39
N THR A 42 -15.14 -9.98 -15.18
CA THR A 42 -15.02 -9.15 -13.97
C THR A 42 -13.87 -8.18 -14.09
N ALA A 43 -12.69 -8.63 -14.53
CA ALA A 43 -11.53 -7.78 -14.75
C ALA A 43 -11.81 -6.66 -15.76
N ALA A 44 -12.45 -6.99 -16.89
CA ALA A 44 -12.84 -5.98 -17.88
C ALA A 44 -13.85 -4.96 -17.32
N ALA A 45 -14.80 -5.38 -16.47
CA ALA A 45 -15.74 -4.48 -15.82
C ALA A 45 -15.05 -3.56 -14.80
N VAL A 46 -14.15 -4.11 -13.98
CA VAL A 46 -13.34 -3.35 -13.01
C VAL A 46 -12.50 -2.29 -13.72
N GLU A 47 -11.78 -2.68 -14.76
CA GLU A 47 -10.86 -1.79 -15.48
C GLU A 47 -11.57 -0.73 -16.33
N LYS A 48 -12.84 -0.95 -16.67
CA LYS A 48 -13.71 0.07 -17.27
C LYS A 48 -14.22 1.07 -16.23
N GLN A 49 -14.48 0.61 -15.01
CA GLN A 49 -15.08 1.40 -13.93
C GLN A 49 -14.04 2.24 -13.17
N TYR A 50 -12.83 1.70 -12.97
CA TYR A 50 -11.81 2.29 -12.12
C TYR A 50 -10.57 2.70 -12.90
N ARG A 51 -9.94 3.81 -12.50
CA ARG A 51 -8.65 4.23 -13.05
C ARG A 51 -7.55 3.31 -12.56
N ILE A 52 -6.83 2.70 -13.49
CA ILE A 52 -5.63 1.90 -13.20
C ILE A 52 -4.43 2.82 -13.02
N ASP A 53 -3.67 2.61 -11.94
CA ASP A 53 -2.38 3.27 -11.72
C ASP A 53 -1.35 2.65 -12.68
N ASN A 54 -0.65 3.50 -13.42
CA ASN A 54 0.32 3.10 -14.44
C ASN A 54 1.76 3.49 -14.07
N ASP A 55 2.06 3.68 -12.78
CA ASP A 55 3.42 3.89 -12.32
C ASP A 55 4.27 2.62 -12.55
N PRO A 56 5.31 2.69 -13.39
CA PRO A 56 6.02 1.49 -13.82
C PRO A 56 6.80 0.82 -12.68
N LEU A 57 7.38 1.60 -11.76
CA LEU A 57 8.15 1.06 -10.66
C LEU A 57 7.23 0.36 -9.66
N LEU A 58 6.14 1.02 -9.25
CA LEU A 58 5.23 0.44 -8.26
C LEU A 58 4.51 -0.80 -8.81
N ASN A 59 4.07 -0.78 -10.07
CA ASN A 59 3.46 -1.95 -10.71
C ASN A 59 4.47 -3.11 -10.85
N ALA A 60 5.73 -2.83 -11.20
CA ALA A 60 6.77 -3.85 -11.26
C ALA A 60 7.05 -4.45 -9.87
N TRP A 61 7.06 -3.62 -8.83
CA TRP A 61 7.25 -4.07 -7.45
C TRP A 61 6.08 -4.95 -6.98
N VAL A 62 4.83 -4.49 -7.12
CA VAL A 62 3.63 -5.27 -6.78
C VAL A 62 3.58 -6.59 -7.55
N ASN A 63 3.92 -6.59 -8.84
CA ASN A 63 4.00 -7.83 -9.61
C ASN A 63 5.11 -8.75 -9.08
N THR A 64 6.26 -8.22 -8.67
CA THR A 64 7.35 -9.03 -8.08
C THR A 64 6.90 -9.68 -6.77
N VAL A 65 6.22 -8.92 -5.89
CA VAL A 65 5.61 -9.45 -4.65
C VAL A 65 4.63 -10.58 -4.97
N GLY A 66 3.66 -10.30 -5.84
CA GLY A 66 2.61 -11.23 -6.21
C GLY A 66 3.14 -12.52 -6.83
N GLN A 67 4.05 -12.43 -7.80
CA GLN A 67 4.63 -13.61 -8.46
C GLN A 67 5.49 -14.44 -7.51
N THR A 68 6.21 -13.80 -6.58
CA THR A 68 6.99 -14.51 -5.57
C THR A 68 6.10 -15.32 -4.64
N LEU A 69 4.98 -14.75 -4.20
CA LEU A 69 3.98 -15.45 -3.38
C LEU A 69 3.27 -16.57 -4.16
N VAL A 70 2.93 -16.34 -5.43
CA VAL A 70 2.34 -17.37 -6.30
C VAL A 70 3.26 -18.59 -6.40
N ALA A 71 4.58 -18.40 -6.50
CA ALA A 71 5.55 -19.48 -6.54
C ALA A 71 5.58 -20.35 -5.26
N GLN A 72 5.08 -19.82 -4.13
CA GLN A 72 4.90 -20.56 -2.88
C GLN A 72 3.50 -21.18 -2.74
N SER A 73 2.57 -20.86 -3.65
CA SER A 73 1.17 -21.29 -3.60
C SER A 73 0.92 -22.65 -4.23
N GLY A 74 -0.21 -23.27 -3.89
CA GLY A 74 -0.63 -24.57 -4.43
C GLY A 74 -1.32 -24.51 -5.80
N ARG A 75 -1.46 -23.34 -6.44
CA ARG A 75 -2.22 -23.17 -7.70
C ARG A 75 -1.46 -22.35 -8.75
N GLN A 76 -0.24 -22.76 -9.07
CA GLN A 76 0.68 -22.03 -9.95
C GLN A 76 0.32 -22.08 -11.45
N GLN A 77 -0.57 -23.00 -11.85
CA GLN A 77 -0.89 -23.31 -13.24
C GLN A 77 -1.85 -22.32 -13.93
N ILE A 78 -2.31 -21.29 -13.23
CA ILE A 78 -3.18 -20.24 -13.78
C ILE A 78 -2.39 -18.94 -13.96
N GLN A 79 -2.89 -18.06 -14.82
CA GLN A 79 -2.26 -16.77 -15.06
C GLN A 79 -2.68 -15.76 -13.98
N TYR A 80 -1.77 -15.41 -13.08
CA TYR A 80 -1.98 -14.34 -12.12
C TYR A 80 -1.63 -12.98 -12.72
N THR A 81 -2.49 -11.99 -12.51
CA THR A 81 -2.25 -10.59 -12.85
C THR A 81 -2.45 -9.72 -11.63
N PHE A 82 -1.49 -8.85 -11.36
CA PHE A 82 -1.55 -7.89 -10.25
C PHE A 82 -1.66 -6.48 -10.83
N LYS A 83 -2.68 -5.73 -10.41
CA LYS A 83 -2.92 -4.36 -10.88
C LYS A 83 -3.23 -3.44 -9.71
N ILE A 84 -2.92 -2.16 -9.89
CA ILE A 84 -3.18 -1.14 -8.87
C ILE A 84 -4.34 -0.26 -9.32
N ILE A 85 -5.32 -0.06 -8.44
CA ILE A 85 -6.44 0.86 -8.67
C ILE A 85 -6.14 2.18 -7.95
N ASP A 86 -6.20 3.30 -8.69
CA ASP A 86 -5.93 4.64 -8.17
C ASP A 86 -7.15 5.22 -7.44
N THR A 87 -7.25 4.85 -6.16
CA THR A 87 -8.28 5.31 -5.23
C THR A 87 -7.70 5.37 -3.83
N ASP A 88 -8.18 6.30 -3.00
CA ASP A 88 -7.73 6.48 -1.62
C ASP A 88 -8.37 5.46 -0.65
N MET A 89 -9.23 4.57 -1.15
CA MET A 89 -9.79 3.47 -0.35
C MET A 89 -8.71 2.48 0.07
N VAL A 90 -8.73 2.09 1.35
CA VAL A 90 -7.83 1.08 1.94
C VAL A 90 -8.42 -0.31 1.70
N ASN A 91 -8.08 -0.95 0.58
CA ASN A 91 -8.56 -2.29 0.24
C ASN A 91 -7.67 -3.05 -0.75
N ALA A 92 -7.90 -4.36 -0.86
CA ALA A 92 -7.50 -5.20 -1.98
C ALA A 92 -8.61 -6.23 -2.27
N PHE A 93 -8.62 -6.79 -3.47
CA PHE A 93 -9.52 -7.88 -3.78
C PHE A 93 -9.01 -8.76 -4.93
N ALA A 94 -9.39 -10.03 -4.89
CA ALA A 94 -9.22 -10.97 -5.99
C ALA A 94 -10.53 -11.18 -6.77
N ALA A 95 -10.46 -10.97 -8.09
CA ALA A 95 -11.44 -11.52 -9.00
C ALA A 95 -11.08 -12.97 -9.39
N PRO A 96 -12.04 -13.77 -9.91
CA PRO A 96 -11.80 -15.17 -10.26
C PRO A 96 -10.61 -15.36 -11.21
N TYR A 97 -9.99 -16.54 -11.16
CA TYR A 97 -8.91 -16.96 -12.07
C TYR A 97 -7.60 -16.15 -12.01
N GLY A 98 -7.32 -15.46 -10.90
CA GLY A 98 -5.99 -14.89 -10.64
C GLY A 98 -5.82 -13.41 -10.92
N HIS A 99 -6.92 -12.66 -11.14
CA HIS A 99 -6.86 -11.20 -11.23
C HIS A 99 -6.91 -10.59 -9.83
N ILE A 100 -5.81 -10.00 -9.38
CA ILE A 100 -5.67 -9.42 -8.04
C ILE A 100 -5.47 -7.91 -8.18
N TYR A 101 -6.25 -7.15 -7.44
CA TYR A 101 -6.23 -5.69 -7.43
C TYR A 101 -5.85 -5.18 -6.04
N LEU A 102 -4.80 -4.37 -5.96
CA LEU A 102 -4.46 -3.60 -4.77
C LEU A 102 -4.90 -2.16 -4.97
N LEU A 103 -5.53 -1.54 -3.99
CA LEU A 103 -5.91 -0.14 -4.09
C LEU A 103 -4.75 0.73 -3.60
N ARG A 104 -4.60 1.90 -4.22
CA ARG A 104 -3.56 2.85 -3.85
C ARG A 104 -3.62 3.24 -2.38
N GLY A 105 -4.83 3.47 -1.84
CA GLY A 105 -5.04 3.76 -0.43
C GLY A 105 -4.55 2.67 0.52
N LEU A 106 -4.57 1.39 0.11
CA LEU A 106 -3.99 0.29 0.90
C LEU A 106 -2.47 0.39 0.99
N LEU A 107 -1.82 0.63 -0.14
CA LEU A 107 -0.37 0.81 -0.22
C LEU A 107 0.05 2.07 0.54
N ASP A 108 -0.78 3.12 0.49
CA ASP A 108 -0.54 4.33 1.26
C ASP A 108 -0.75 4.15 2.76
N PHE A 109 -1.72 3.32 3.14
CA PHE A 109 -1.99 2.97 4.53
C PHE A 109 -0.84 2.14 5.10
N ALA A 110 -0.45 1.03 4.46
CA ALA A 110 0.53 0.07 4.98
C ALA A 110 1.82 0.74 5.46
N GLU A 111 2.34 0.33 6.62
CA GLU A 111 3.52 0.98 7.21
C GLU A 111 4.83 0.51 6.58
N ASN A 112 4.84 -0.75 6.18
CA ASN A 112 5.99 -1.44 5.62
C ASN A 112 5.52 -2.48 4.60
N GLU A 113 6.47 -3.02 3.86
CA GLU A 113 6.18 -4.04 2.86
C GLU A 113 5.65 -5.35 3.45
N ASP A 114 6.06 -5.77 4.66
CA ASP A 114 5.61 -7.06 5.23
C ASP A 114 4.07 -7.10 5.36
N GLU A 115 3.42 -5.97 5.64
CA GLU A 115 1.94 -5.82 5.60
C GLU A 115 1.39 -6.07 4.18
N VAL A 116 2.00 -5.50 3.14
CA VAL A 116 1.58 -5.68 1.75
C VAL A 116 1.75 -7.12 1.28
N TRP A 117 2.84 -7.78 1.72
CA TRP A 117 3.08 -9.19 1.45
C TRP A 117 2.00 -10.08 2.08
N PHE A 118 1.60 -9.78 3.32
CA PHE A 118 0.49 -10.47 3.96
C PHE A 118 -0.81 -10.33 3.16
N ILE A 119 -1.21 -9.10 2.84
CA ILE A 119 -2.49 -8.83 2.15
C ILE A 119 -2.50 -9.45 0.75
N THR A 120 -1.39 -9.35 0.02
CA THR A 120 -1.27 -9.99 -1.30
C THR A 120 -1.37 -11.52 -1.18
N GLY A 121 -0.76 -12.12 -0.15
CA GLY A 121 -0.87 -13.54 0.14
C GLY A 121 -2.29 -13.97 0.52
N HIS A 122 -3.01 -13.12 1.27
CA HIS A 122 -4.42 -13.31 1.62
C HIS A 122 -5.29 -13.35 0.35
N GLU A 123 -5.13 -12.39 -0.56
CA GLU A 123 -5.87 -12.38 -1.84
C GLU A 123 -5.51 -13.56 -2.74
N ILE A 124 -4.23 -13.95 -2.83
CA ILE A 124 -3.82 -15.17 -3.54
C ILE A 124 -4.51 -16.40 -2.95
N SER A 125 -4.65 -16.46 -1.63
CA SER A 125 -5.32 -17.57 -0.94
C SER A 125 -6.81 -17.64 -1.31
N HIS A 126 -7.52 -16.51 -1.45
CA HIS A 126 -8.88 -16.51 -2.00
C HIS A 126 -8.98 -17.16 -3.38
N VAL A 127 -8.00 -16.91 -4.26
CA VAL A 127 -7.93 -17.53 -5.59
C VAL A 127 -7.59 -19.01 -5.52
N VAL A 128 -6.63 -19.40 -4.69
CA VAL A 128 -6.21 -20.80 -4.50
C VAL A 128 -7.40 -21.64 -4.04
N HIS A 129 -8.17 -21.14 -3.06
CA HIS A 129 -9.31 -21.84 -2.50
C HIS A 129 -10.62 -21.62 -3.26
N ARG A 130 -10.59 -20.91 -4.40
CA ARG A 130 -11.75 -20.58 -5.26
C ARG A 130 -12.91 -19.97 -4.48
N HIS A 131 -12.62 -19.10 -3.51
CA HIS A 131 -13.63 -18.56 -2.61
C HIS A 131 -14.73 -17.79 -3.36
N SER A 132 -14.39 -17.05 -4.43
CA SER A 132 -15.36 -16.26 -5.19
C SER A 132 -16.36 -17.16 -5.94
N ILE A 133 -15.87 -18.28 -6.49
CA ILE A 133 -16.72 -19.29 -7.14
C ILE A 133 -17.59 -20.03 -6.11
N LYS A 134 -17.04 -20.37 -4.93
CA LYS A 134 -17.82 -20.96 -3.84
C LYS A 134 -18.94 -20.01 -3.38
N SER A 135 -18.65 -18.72 -3.24
CA SER A 135 -19.64 -17.71 -2.83
C SER A 135 -20.70 -17.48 -3.92
N LEU A 136 -20.30 -17.40 -5.20
CA LEU A 136 -21.22 -17.32 -6.33
C LEU A 136 -22.15 -18.54 -6.40
N LYS A 137 -21.62 -19.76 -6.27
CA LYS A 137 -22.41 -21.00 -6.25
C LYS A 137 -23.43 -20.98 -5.10
N LYS A 138 -23.04 -20.53 -3.90
CA LYS A 138 -23.96 -20.36 -2.76
C LYS A 138 -25.06 -19.35 -3.10
N SER A 139 -24.72 -18.18 -3.65
CA SER A 139 -25.70 -17.14 -4.02
C SER A 139 -26.71 -17.63 -5.07
N ILE A 140 -26.24 -18.33 -6.12
CA ILE A 140 -27.10 -18.96 -7.12
C ILE A 140 -28.00 -20.03 -6.48
N LEU A 141 -27.48 -20.85 -5.58
CA LEU A 141 -28.26 -21.89 -4.91
C LEU A 141 -29.31 -21.31 -3.95
N TYR A 142 -28.97 -20.25 -3.20
CA TYR A 142 -29.90 -19.53 -2.33
C TYR A 142 -31.02 -18.87 -3.13
N SER A 143 -30.69 -18.18 -4.23
CA SER A 143 -31.70 -17.58 -5.12
C SER A 143 -32.62 -18.64 -5.74
N LEU A 144 -32.07 -19.78 -6.18
CA LEU A 144 -32.87 -20.92 -6.66
C LEU A 144 -33.78 -21.52 -5.57
N GLY A 145 -33.27 -21.69 -4.34
CA GLY A 145 -34.07 -22.18 -3.21
C GLY A 145 -35.20 -21.24 -2.82
N ALA A 146 -34.93 -19.92 -2.82
CA ALA A 146 -35.93 -18.89 -2.60
C ALA A 146 -36.98 -18.83 -3.73
N SER A 147 -36.57 -19.04 -4.99
CA SER A 147 -37.48 -19.14 -6.14
C SER A 147 -38.41 -20.34 -6.08
N ILE A 148 -37.94 -21.49 -5.59
CA ILE A 148 -38.74 -22.72 -5.45
C ILE A 148 -39.75 -22.60 -4.29
N LEU A 149 -39.37 -21.94 -3.19
CA LEU A 149 -40.26 -21.71 -2.04
C LEU A 149 -41.20 -20.50 -2.22
N GLY A 150 -40.82 -19.52 -3.06
CA GLY A 150 -41.54 -18.23 -3.21
C GLY A 150 -42.14 -17.96 -4.60
N GLY A 151 -41.94 -18.84 -5.60
CA GLY A 151 -42.59 -18.75 -6.91
C GLY A 151 -42.09 -17.64 -7.86
N LYS A 152 -40.94 -17.01 -7.59
CA LYS A 152 -40.39 -15.93 -8.45
C LYS A 152 -39.08 -16.36 -9.11
N SER A 153 -39.08 -16.54 -10.44
CA SER A 153 -37.91 -16.88 -11.25
C SER A 153 -37.45 -15.67 -12.09
N GLY A 154 -36.43 -14.94 -11.63
CA GLY A 154 -35.89 -13.78 -12.35
C GLY A 154 -34.36 -13.69 -12.44
N ALA A 155 -33.60 -14.59 -11.81
CA ALA A 155 -32.19 -14.32 -11.50
C ALA A 155 -31.14 -14.71 -12.57
N LEU A 156 -31.52 -15.30 -13.72
CA LEU A 156 -30.57 -16.05 -14.57
C LEU A 156 -30.32 -15.49 -15.98
N GLY A 157 -30.67 -14.22 -16.25
CA GLY A 157 -30.60 -13.65 -17.62
C GLY A 157 -29.35 -12.85 -17.97
N ASP A 158 -28.59 -12.31 -17.01
CA ASP A 158 -27.65 -11.22 -17.28
C ASP A 158 -26.23 -11.53 -16.80
N ILE A 159 -25.45 -12.22 -17.65
CA ILE A 159 -24.02 -12.53 -17.35
C ILE A 159 -23.20 -11.24 -17.20
N ALA A 160 -23.57 -10.17 -17.90
CA ALA A 160 -22.93 -8.85 -17.77
C ALA A 160 -23.15 -8.22 -16.37
N GLY A 161 -24.30 -8.47 -15.73
CA GLY A 161 -24.59 -8.02 -14.36
C GLY A 161 -23.90 -8.84 -13.26
N LEU A 162 -23.50 -10.08 -13.57
CA LEU A 162 -22.70 -10.92 -12.66
C LEU A 162 -21.30 -10.34 -12.45
N GLY A 163 -20.68 -9.78 -13.49
CA GLY A 163 -19.34 -9.20 -13.42
C GLY A 163 -19.20 -8.08 -12.38
N SER A 164 -20.20 -7.20 -12.28
CA SER A 164 -20.25 -6.09 -11.31
C SER A 164 -20.67 -6.54 -9.91
N GLY A 165 -21.60 -7.50 -9.78
CA GLY A 165 -22.01 -8.07 -8.50
C GLY A 165 -20.91 -8.89 -7.79
N LEU A 166 -19.92 -9.39 -8.54
CA LEU A 166 -18.77 -10.12 -7.99
C LEU A 166 -17.86 -9.26 -7.11
N LEU A 167 -17.87 -7.93 -7.28
CA LEU A 167 -17.14 -6.99 -6.44
C LEU A 167 -17.76 -6.82 -5.04
N LEU A 168 -18.99 -7.31 -4.85
CA LEU A 168 -19.75 -7.24 -3.61
C LEU A 168 -19.91 -8.62 -2.96
N LEU A 169 -19.16 -9.64 -3.41
CA LEU A 169 -19.24 -10.96 -2.80
C LEU A 169 -18.68 -10.94 -1.39
N HIS A 170 -19.53 -11.31 -0.44
CA HIS A 170 -19.09 -11.62 0.91
C HIS A 170 -18.54 -13.04 0.98
N TYR A 171 -17.46 -13.16 1.71
CA TYR A 171 -16.86 -14.44 2.06
C TYR A 171 -17.31 -14.85 3.45
N SER A 172 -17.51 -16.16 3.66
CA SER A 172 -17.85 -16.67 4.99
C SER A 172 -16.67 -16.56 5.94
N ARG A 173 -16.94 -16.48 7.26
CA ARG A 173 -15.88 -16.45 8.30
C ARG A 173 -14.83 -17.55 8.17
N ASP A 174 -15.21 -18.72 7.63
CA ASP A 174 -14.25 -19.81 7.38
C ASP A 174 -13.37 -19.56 6.17
N ASN A 175 -13.89 -18.91 5.12
CA ASN A 175 -13.08 -18.50 3.97
C ASN A 175 -12.03 -17.47 4.40
N GLU A 176 -12.41 -16.54 5.28
CA GLU A 176 -11.51 -15.54 5.85
C GLU A 176 -10.36 -16.17 6.63
N ARG A 177 -10.67 -17.14 7.49
CA ARG A 177 -9.66 -17.86 8.26
C ARG A 177 -8.72 -18.65 7.35
N GLU A 178 -9.27 -19.31 6.33
CA GLU A 178 -8.48 -20.06 5.34
C GLU A 178 -7.56 -19.12 4.54
N ALA A 179 -8.04 -17.92 4.18
CA ALA A 179 -7.24 -16.90 3.51
C ALA A 179 -6.18 -16.25 4.42
N ASP A 180 -6.48 -16.00 5.69
CA ASP A 180 -5.50 -15.52 6.68
C ASP A 180 -4.37 -16.53 6.89
N ASP A 181 -4.75 -17.79 7.13
CA ASP A 181 -3.79 -18.88 7.33
C ASP A 181 -2.88 -19.02 6.11
N GLY A 182 -3.47 -18.98 4.91
CA GLY A 182 -2.77 -18.99 3.63
C GLY A 182 -1.87 -17.77 3.43
N GLY A 183 -2.33 -16.56 3.71
CA GLY A 183 -1.55 -15.33 3.60
C GLY A 183 -0.31 -15.34 4.50
N VAL A 184 -0.47 -15.71 5.78
CA VAL A 184 0.65 -15.87 6.72
C VAL A 184 1.59 -17.00 6.28
N ASN A 185 1.07 -18.12 5.77
CA ASN A 185 1.91 -19.22 5.26
C ASN A 185 2.76 -18.78 4.07
N LEU A 186 2.16 -18.10 3.10
CA LEU A 186 2.84 -17.71 1.86
C LEU A 186 3.91 -16.65 2.14
N MET A 187 3.60 -15.63 2.97
CA MET A 187 4.60 -14.62 3.32
C MET A 187 5.75 -15.23 4.12
N TYR A 188 5.45 -16.13 5.09
CA TYR A 188 6.49 -16.81 5.85
C TYR A 188 7.35 -17.68 4.92
N ALA A 189 6.76 -18.44 4.00
CA ALA A 189 7.50 -19.24 3.02
C ALA A 189 8.43 -18.37 2.13
N ALA A 190 8.00 -17.15 1.79
CA ALA A 190 8.83 -16.18 1.06
C ALA A 190 9.95 -15.55 1.92
N GLY A 191 9.96 -15.79 3.24
CA GLY A 191 10.90 -15.21 4.20
C GLY A 191 10.49 -13.82 4.69
N TYR A 192 9.22 -13.46 4.56
CA TYR A 192 8.67 -12.25 5.15
C TYR A 192 8.22 -12.50 6.57
N ASP A 193 8.16 -11.43 7.35
CA ASP A 193 7.91 -11.49 8.77
C ASP A 193 6.41 -11.56 9.08
N PRO A 194 5.90 -12.68 9.64
CA PRO A 194 4.48 -12.81 9.98
C PRO A 194 3.95 -11.75 10.95
N ALA A 195 4.83 -11.07 11.71
CA ALA A 195 4.41 -9.96 12.56
C ALA A 195 3.81 -8.79 11.75
N GLY A 196 4.16 -8.66 10.47
CA GLY A 196 3.51 -7.72 9.55
C GLY A 196 2.01 -7.96 9.41
N ALA A 197 1.56 -9.22 9.42
CA ALA A 197 0.12 -9.53 9.39
C ALA A 197 -0.61 -9.03 10.65
N MET A 198 0.01 -9.21 11.81
CA MET A 198 -0.55 -8.75 13.09
C MET A 198 -0.59 -7.23 13.16
N SER A 199 0.50 -6.56 12.78
CA SER A 199 0.58 -5.11 12.73
C SER A 199 -0.47 -4.51 11.78
N PHE A 200 -0.66 -5.12 10.61
CA PHE A 200 -1.71 -4.72 9.68
C PHE A 200 -3.10 -4.85 10.30
N PHE A 201 -3.42 -5.99 10.93
CA PHE A 201 -4.71 -6.19 11.57
C PHE A 201 -4.98 -5.19 12.69
N GLU A 202 -4.01 -4.92 13.55
CA GLU A 202 -4.13 -3.95 14.65
C GLU A 202 -4.38 -2.54 14.12
N ARG A 203 -3.60 -2.12 13.11
CA ARG A 203 -3.77 -0.80 12.49
C ARG A 203 -5.10 -0.68 11.77
N LEU A 204 -5.50 -1.72 11.03
CA LEU A 204 -6.79 -1.76 10.35
C LEU A 204 -7.93 -1.72 11.37
N HIS A 205 -7.82 -2.48 12.46
CA HIS A 205 -8.79 -2.45 13.56
C HIS A 205 -8.88 -1.06 14.20
N ALA A 206 -7.75 -0.44 14.55
CA ALA A 206 -7.69 0.90 15.13
C ALA A 206 -8.25 1.99 14.20
N ARG A 207 -8.10 1.83 12.88
CA ARG A 207 -8.71 2.74 11.88
C ARG A 207 -10.23 2.72 11.95
N TYR A 208 -10.83 1.56 12.24
CA TYR A 208 -12.28 1.35 12.20
C TYR A 208 -12.95 1.36 13.58
N GLU A 209 -12.23 1.05 14.66
CA GLU A 209 -12.66 1.29 16.03
C GLU A 209 -12.68 2.80 16.32
N GLY A 210 -13.87 3.41 16.18
CA GLY A 210 -14.12 4.82 16.47
C GLY A 210 -14.60 5.65 15.27
N SER A 211 -14.27 5.22 14.05
CA SER A 211 -14.57 5.96 12.81
C SER A 211 -16.00 5.77 12.27
N HIS A 212 -16.84 4.95 12.91
CA HIS A 212 -18.19 4.56 12.42
C HIS A 212 -18.20 4.34 10.89
N PRO A 213 -17.40 3.38 10.38
CA PRO A 213 -17.34 3.14 8.94
C PRO A 213 -18.72 2.99 8.32
N SER A 214 -18.86 3.58 7.14
CA SER A 214 -20.07 3.48 6.33
C SER A 214 -20.48 2.03 6.13
N ARG A 215 -21.78 1.71 6.01
CA ARG A 215 -22.18 0.31 5.74
C ARG A 215 -21.50 -0.24 4.48
N LEU A 216 -21.23 0.58 3.46
CA LEU A 216 -20.47 0.18 2.27
C LEU A 216 -18.96 0.15 2.51
N GLU A 217 -18.35 0.99 3.34
CA GLU A 217 -16.95 0.81 3.79
C GLU A 217 -16.82 -0.50 4.53
N HIS A 218 -17.83 -0.89 5.31
CA HIS A 218 -17.91 -2.19 5.95
C HIS A 218 -18.13 -3.37 4.98
N LEU A 219 -18.67 -3.11 3.78
CA LEU A 219 -18.91 -4.12 2.75
C LEU A 219 -17.81 -4.14 1.67
N LEU A 220 -17.11 -3.01 1.48
CA LEU A 220 -15.90 -2.83 0.69
C LEU A 220 -14.67 -3.22 1.50
N LEU A 221 -14.71 -3.14 2.83
CA LEU A 221 -14.01 -4.07 3.69
C LEU A 221 -14.60 -5.44 3.40
N THR A 222 -14.09 -6.08 2.37
CA THR A 222 -14.45 -7.44 1.98
C THR A 222 -14.18 -8.41 3.14
N HIS A 223 -13.23 -8.06 4.03
CA HIS A 223 -12.60 -8.93 5.00
C HIS A 223 -12.28 -8.25 6.36
N PRO A 224 -13.24 -7.68 7.12
CA PRO A 224 -12.92 -6.93 8.34
C PRO A 224 -12.23 -7.82 9.40
N PRO A 225 -11.15 -7.35 10.06
CA PRO A 225 -10.51 -8.10 11.12
C PRO A 225 -11.48 -8.26 12.28
N THR A 226 -11.47 -9.45 12.88
CA THR A 226 -12.20 -9.69 14.13
C THR A 226 -11.19 -10.09 15.20
N PRO A 227 -11.44 -9.79 16.49
CA PRO A 227 -10.57 -10.26 17.58
C PRO A 227 -10.30 -11.77 17.50
N SER A 228 -11.28 -12.56 17.04
CA SER A 228 -11.12 -14.01 16.84
C SER A 228 -10.17 -14.41 15.71
N ARG A 229 -10.09 -13.62 14.63
CA ARG A 229 -9.14 -13.84 13.52
C ARG A 229 -7.73 -13.49 13.96
N MET A 230 -7.58 -12.35 14.64
CA MET A 230 -6.29 -11.89 15.20
C MET A 230 -5.73 -12.91 16.19
N ALA A 231 -6.53 -13.36 17.16
CA ALA A 231 -6.12 -14.36 18.14
C ALA A 231 -5.65 -15.68 17.48
N ARG A 232 -6.36 -16.15 16.45
CA ARG A 232 -5.96 -17.35 15.70
C ARG A 232 -4.59 -17.19 15.04
N GLN A 233 -4.29 -16.02 14.49
CA GLN A 233 -2.99 -15.76 13.88
C GLN A 233 -1.90 -15.62 14.95
N SER A 234 -2.16 -14.98 16.09
CA SER A 234 -1.18 -14.82 17.18
C SER A 234 -0.63 -16.13 17.73
N ASP A 235 -1.42 -17.21 17.73
CA ASP A 235 -1.02 -18.52 18.26
C ASP A 235 -0.17 -19.36 17.28
N ARG A 236 0.23 -18.79 16.14
CA ARG A 236 0.93 -19.55 15.10
C ARG A 236 2.42 -19.75 15.43
N PRO A 237 2.98 -20.95 15.20
CA PRO A 237 4.40 -21.23 15.47
C PRO A 237 5.39 -20.30 14.74
N PHE A 238 5.00 -19.73 13.59
CA PHE A 238 5.85 -18.84 12.80
C PHE A 238 5.95 -17.42 13.38
N LEU A 239 5.14 -17.07 14.38
CA LEU A 239 5.27 -15.84 15.16
C LEU A 239 6.12 -16.02 16.41
N ASP A 240 6.37 -17.28 16.83
CA ASP A 240 7.24 -17.56 17.96
C ASP A 240 8.70 -17.32 17.59
N ARG A 241 9.21 -16.15 18.00
CA ARG A 241 10.61 -15.76 17.80
C ARG A 241 11.58 -16.51 18.70
N ALA A 242 11.10 -17.18 19.76
CA ALA A 242 11.95 -18.02 20.58
C ALA A 242 12.33 -19.32 19.87
N ASN A 243 11.61 -19.71 18.81
CA ASN A 243 12.00 -20.83 17.97
C ASN A 243 13.22 -20.44 17.10
N PRO A 244 14.37 -21.13 17.24
CA PRO A 244 15.59 -20.76 16.53
C PRO A 244 15.51 -20.95 15.01
N GLU A 245 14.71 -21.91 14.52
CA GLU A 245 14.52 -22.11 13.08
C GLU A 245 13.67 -20.99 12.48
N THR A 246 12.59 -20.61 13.17
CA THR A 246 11.72 -19.48 12.78
C THR A 246 12.52 -18.18 12.76
N ALA A 247 13.24 -17.87 13.84
CA ALA A 247 14.06 -16.67 13.95
C ALA A 247 15.12 -16.60 12.84
N ALA A 248 15.88 -17.69 12.62
CA ALA A 248 16.89 -17.74 11.57
C ALA A 248 16.30 -17.65 10.15
N HIS A 249 15.10 -18.19 9.92
CA HIS A 249 14.42 -18.09 8.63
C HIS A 249 13.99 -16.66 8.31
N ILE A 250 13.38 -15.97 9.27
CA ILE A 250 12.98 -14.57 9.12
C ILE A 250 14.22 -13.67 9.00
N ALA A 251 15.27 -13.93 9.78
CA ALA A 251 16.54 -13.22 9.70
C ALA A 251 17.14 -13.27 8.29
N ARG A 252 17.19 -14.47 7.66
CA ARG A 252 17.62 -14.62 6.26
C ARG A 252 16.77 -13.79 5.30
N GLY A 253 15.47 -13.67 5.58
CA GLY A 253 14.57 -12.81 4.81
C GLY A 253 14.93 -11.33 4.87
N TYR A 254 15.21 -10.81 6.07
CA TYR A 254 15.70 -9.44 6.25
C TYR A 254 17.09 -9.23 5.63
N GLN A 255 18.00 -10.20 5.79
CA GLN A 255 19.34 -10.17 5.21
C GLN A 255 19.29 -10.06 3.67
N ARG A 256 18.42 -10.82 2.99
CA ARG A 256 18.22 -10.73 1.52
C ARG A 256 17.74 -9.36 1.06
N ARG A 257 17.12 -8.59 1.95
CA ARG A 257 16.61 -7.23 1.70
C ARG A 257 17.55 -6.15 2.24
N HIS A 258 18.78 -6.52 2.58
CA HIS A 258 19.81 -5.61 3.12
C HIS A 258 19.43 -4.94 4.46
N ARG A 259 18.58 -5.60 5.26
CA ARG A 259 18.22 -5.20 6.62
C ARG A 259 19.07 -5.96 7.63
N PHE A 260 20.37 -5.69 7.65
CA PHE A 260 21.36 -6.46 8.42
C PHE A 260 21.26 -6.24 9.93
N ALA A 261 20.86 -5.07 10.42
CA ALA A 261 20.68 -4.82 11.86
C ALA A 261 19.42 -5.53 12.39
N THR A 262 18.32 -5.52 11.63
CA THR A 262 17.16 -6.35 11.99
C THR A 262 17.52 -7.84 11.94
N ALA A 263 18.29 -8.26 10.93
CA ALA A 263 18.67 -9.65 10.76
C ALA A 263 19.66 -10.14 11.84
N SER A 264 20.65 -9.33 12.24
CA SER A 264 21.60 -9.68 13.31
C SER A 264 20.87 -9.96 14.61
N ALA A 265 19.95 -9.09 15.04
CA ALA A 265 19.16 -9.29 16.25
C ALA A 265 18.41 -10.65 16.25
N LEU A 266 17.81 -11.02 15.11
CA LEU A 266 17.10 -12.30 14.98
C LEU A 266 18.05 -13.50 14.90
N PHE A 267 19.20 -13.39 14.23
CA PHE A 267 20.20 -14.45 14.24
C PHE A 267 20.81 -14.63 15.62
N SER A 268 21.08 -13.55 16.35
CA SER A 268 21.53 -13.60 17.75
C SER A 268 20.53 -14.33 18.63
N SER A 269 19.23 -13.99 18.53
CA SER A 269 18.18 -14.70 19.25
C SER A 269 18.11 -16.20 18.88
N ALA A 270 18.27 -16.53 17.60
CA ALA A 270 18.34 -17.92 17.15
C ALA A 270 19.57 -18.65 17.72
N MET A 271 20.71 -17.98 17.84
CA MET A 271 21.94 -18.53 18.42
C MET A 271 21.87 -18.73 19.93
N GLU A 272 21.17 -17.83 20.63
CA GLU A 272 20.91 -17.97 22.07
C GLU A 272 20.04 -19.20 22.34
N ALA A 273 19.03 -19.44 21.51
CA ALA A 273 18.13 -20.59 21.62
C ALA A 273 18.78 -21.91 21.18
N ASP A 274 19.62 -21.90 20.12
CA ASP A 274 20.42 -23.05 19.70
C ASP A 274 21.87 -22.64 19.32
N PRO A 275 22.82 -22.72 20.26
CA PRO A 275 24.23 -22.42 20.04
C PRO A 275 24.93 -23.24 18.95
N ARG A 276 24.32 -24.32 18.46
CA ARG A 276 24.88 -25.18 17.40
C ARG A 276 24.34 -24.86 16.01
N ASN A 277 23.45 -23.87 15.90
CA ASN A 277 22.87 -23.48 14.61
C ASN A 277 23.91 -22.77 13.73
N THR A 278 24.70 -23.55 13.01
CA THR A 278 25.76 -23.04 12.12
C THR A 278 25.23 -22.06 11.07
N GLY A 279 23.99 -22.25 10.60
CA GLY A 279 23.37 -21.36 9.63
C GLY A 279 23.08 -19.97 10.22
N ALA A 280 22.58 -19.91 11.46
CA ALA A 280 22.37 -18.65 12.17
C ALA A 280 23.70 -17.96 12.50
N GLN A 281 24.73 -18.73 12.89
CA GLN A 281 26.05 -18.17 13.18
C GLN A 281 26.73 -17.54 11.94
N LEU A 282 26.62 -18.21 10.79
CA LEU A 282 27.10 -17.68 9.52
C LEU A 282 26.32 -16.42 9.11
N GLY A 283 24.98 -16.45 9.21
CA GLY A 283 24.14 -15.30 8.92
C GLY A 283 24.44 -14.11 9.83
N LEU A 284 24.69 -14.34 11.13
CA LEU A 284 25.11 -13.31 12.07
C LEU A 284 26.48 -12.72 11.68
N GLY A 285 27.43 -13.57 11.28
CA GLY A 285 28.72 -13.14 10.76
C GLY A 285 28.59 -12.24 9.52
N ASP A 286 27.69 -12.57 8.60
CA ASP A 286 27.41 -11.77 7.40
C ASP A 286 26.82 -10.40 7.78
N CYS A 287 25.88 -10.38 8.73
CA CYS A 287 25.26 -9.15 9.21
C CYS A 287 26.29 -8.25 9.89
N HIS A 288 27.10 -8.79 10.81
CA HIS A 288 28.18 -8.05 11.46
C HIS A 288 29.18 -7.50 10.46
N ALA A 289 29.55 -8.28 9.43
CA ALA A 289 30.44 -7.80 8.37
C ALA A 289 29.83 -6.61 7.61
N ALA A 290 28.53 -6.67 7.29
CA ALA A 290 27.82 -5.60 6.60
C ALA A 290 27.60 -4.34 7.46
N LEU A 291 27.54 -4.48 8.78
CA LEU A 291 27.42 -3.38 9.75
C LEU A 291 28.78 -2.76 10.12
N GLY A 292 29.89 -3.38 9.71
CA GLY A 292 31.26 -2.94 10.06
C GLY A 292 31.78 -3.47 11.39
N LEU A 293 31.07 -4.42 12.01
CA LEU A 293 31.45 -5.15 13.22
C LEU A 293 32.42 -6.29 12.85
N ILE A 294 33.61 -5.92 12.36
CA ILE A 294 34.54 -6.84 11.69
C ILE A 294 35.09 -7.91 12.64
N ASP A 295 35.32 -7.57 13.91
CA ASP A 295 35.86 -8.51 14.89
C ASP A 295 34.81 -9.54 15.32
N GLU A 296 33.56 -9.10 15.48
CA GLU A 296 32.41 -9.95 15.74
C GLU A 296 32.13 -10.85 14.54
N ALA A 297 32.20 -10.33 13.31
CA ALA A 297 32.10 -11.14 12.09
C ALA A 297 33.20 -12.21 12.02
N ARG A 298 34.45 -11.82 12.31
CA ARG A 298 35.60 -12.72 12.35
C ARG A 298 35.40 -13.82 13.39
N SER A 299 34.90 -13.46 14.57
CA SER A 299 34.61 -14.39 15.66
C SER A 299 33.57 -15.44 15.24
N ASN A 300 32.47 -15.00 14.61
CA ASN A 300 31.42 -15.89 14.12
C ASN A 300 31.94 -16.88 13.08
N TYR A 301 32.66 -16.43 12.04
CA TYR A 301 33.19 -17.33 11.02
C TYR A 301 34.26 -18.29 11.57
N SER A 302 35.11 -17.80 12.49
CA SER A 302 36.17 -18.62 13.09
C SER A 302 35.57 -19.73 13.97
N SER A 303 34.49 -19.44 14.69
CA SER A 303 33.78 -20.42 15.51
C SER A 303 33.20 -21.54 14.65
N VAL A 304 32.64 -21.22 13.48
CA VAL A 304 32.16 -22.23 12.53
C VAL A 304 33.32 -23.10 12.01
N LEU A 305 34.47 -22.51 11.71
CA LEU A 305 35.66 -23.25 11.27
C LEU A 305 36.30 -24.10 12.37
N GLN A 306 36.11 -23.78 13.64
CA GLN A 306 36.54 -24.63 14.75
C GLN A 306 35.69 -25.91 14.82
N ALA A 307 34.39 -25.80 14.55
CA ALA A 307 33.48 -26.96 14.50
C ALA A 307 33.62 -27.77 13.20
N ASP A 308 33.79 -27.09 12.06
CA ASP A 308 34.00 -27.68 10.74
C ASP A 308 35.08 -26.91 9.96
N GLN A 309 36.32 -27.37 10.05
CA GLN A 309 37.46 -26.78 9.34
C GLN A 309 37.30 -26.81 7.82
N SER A 310 36.45 -27.71 7.30
CA SER A 310 36.22 -27.88 5.87
C SER A 310 35.20 -26.90 5.30
N ASN A 311 34.44 -26.18 6.14
CA ASN A 311 33.35 -25.30 5.72
C ASN A 311 33.84 -24.26 4.69
N PRO A 312 33.42 -24.36 3.40
CA PRO A 312 33.95 -23.52 2.34
C PRO A 312 33.43 -22.08 2.42
N TYR A 313 32.20 -21.89 2.93
CA TYR A 313 31.60 -20.57 3.05
C TYR A 313 32.30 -19.74 4.13
N ALA A 314 32.43 -20.29 5.34
CA ALA A 314 33.09 -19.62 6.46
C ALA A 314 34.52 -19.20 6.10
N ARG A 315 35.28 -20.08 5.42
CA ARG A 315 36.65 -19.78 4.97
C ARG A 315 36.70 -18.62 3.98
N ARG A 316 35.78 -18.60 3.01
CA ARG A 316 35.68 -17.53 2.02
C ARG A 316 35.25 -16.21 2.66
N ALA A 317 34.24 -16.24 3.52
CA ALA A 317 33.73 -15.06 4.21
C ALA A 317 34.79 -14.44 5.13
N LEU A 318 35.49 -15.26 5.91
CA LEU A 318 36.60 -14.84 6.76
C LEU A 318 37.75 -14.22 5.96
N ALA A 319 38.08 -14.78 4.80
CA ALA A 319 39.11 -14.24 3.91
C ALA A 319 38.69 -12.95 3.19
N ALA A 320 37.39 -12.71 3.04
CA ALA A 320 36.83 -11.52 2.40
C ALA A 320 36.64 -10.34 3.36
N LEU A 321 36.79 -10.53 4.68
CA LEU A 321 36.67 -9.46 5.66
C LEU A 321 37.73 -8.36 5.41
N PRO A 322 37.34 -7.08 5.47
CA PRO A 322 38.27 -5.97 5.30
C PRO A 322 39.34 -5.94 6.40
N VAL A 323 40.50 -5.37 6.07
CA VAL A 323 41.61 -5.17 7.01
C VAL A 323 41.37 -3.87 7.78
N GLY A 324 40.43 -3.90 8.73
CA GLY A 324 40.04 -2.75 9.55
C GLY A 324 38.89 -1.90 8.96
N PRO A 325 38.32 -0.98 9.76
CA PRO A 325 37.18 -0.17 9.35
C PRO A 325 37.57 0.84 8.26
N MET A 326 36.62 1.13 7.37
CA MET A 326 36.75 2.19 6.38
C MET A 326 36.89 3.54 7.10
N GLN A 327 37.95 4.28 6.77
CA GLN A 327 38.15 5.64 7.27
C GLN A 327 37.80 6.65 6.18
N ALA A 328 36.93 7.59 6.51
CA ALA A 328 36.65 8.72 5.64
C ALA A 328 37.65 9.87 5.91
N PRO A 329 38.03 10.65 4.89
CA PRO A 329 38.92 11.80 5.09
C PRO A 329 38.25 12.84 6.01
N PRO A 330 39.03 13.50 6.90
CA PRO A 330 38.49 14.52 7.79
C PRO A 330 38.03 15.76 7.02
N LEU A 331 37.09 16.50 7.61
CA LEU A 331 36.57 17.75 7.05
C LEU A 331 37.63 18.85 6.97
N SER A 332 37.72 19.51 5.82
CA SER A 332 38.56 20.70 5.65
C SER A 332 37.98 21.92 6.40
N PRO A 333 38.78 22.93 6.75
CA PRO A 333 38.28 24.16 7.36
C PRO A 333 37.21 24.88 6.52
N VAL A 334 37.28 24.78 5.20
CA VAL A 334 36.30 25.36 4.27
C VAL A 334 34.95 24.66 4.41
N GLU A 335 34.94 23.33 4.47
CA GLU A 335 33.70 22.57 4.64
C GLU A 335 33.10 22.73 6.04
N GLN A 336 33.94 22.88 7.08
CA GLN A 336 33.46 23.23 8.43
C GLN A 336 32.81 24.62 8.45
N ALA A 337 33.41 25.61 7.77
CA ALA A 337 32.83 26.94 7.64
C ALA A 337 31.49 26.89 6.88
N ARG A 338 31.43 26.10 5.80
CA ARG A 338 30.19 25.86 5.06
C ARG A 338 29.12 25.22 5.96
N ALA A 339 29.47 24.21 6.75
CA ALA A 339 28.55 23.58 7.69
C ALA A 339 27.99 24.58 8.72
N ARG A 340 28.82 25.52 9.22
CA ARG A 340 28.37 26.60 10.13
C ARG A 340 27.36 27.53 9.48
N THR A 341 27.57 27.89 8.21
CA THR A 341 26.58 28.69 7.45
C THR A 341 25.28 27.91 7.29
N LEU A 342 25.35 26.67 6.84
CA LEU A 342 24.16 25.81 6.66
C LEU A 342 23.40 25.62 7.99
N LEU A 343 24.12 25.50 9.11
CA LEU A 343 23.55 25.36 10.45
C LEU A 343 22.75 26.60 10.87
N ALA A 344 23.26 27.80 10.57
CA ALA A 344 22.53 29.04 10.83
C ALA A 344 21.21 29.06 10.03
N ASP A 345 21.28 28.75 8.74
CA ASP A 345 20.11 28.69 7.87
C ASP A 345 19.09 27.61 8.32
N ALA A 346 19.57 26.44 8.78
CA ALA A 346 18.70 25.37 9.30
C ALA A 346 17.98 25.80 10.60
N LYS A 347 18.64 26.59 11.44
CA LYS A 347 18.00 27.18 12.63
C LYS A 347 16.90 28.17 12.25
N GLU A 348 17.08 28.95 11.19
CA GLU A 348 16.05 29.86 10.65
C GLU A 348 14.84 29.10 10.08
N LEU A 349 15.05 27.93 9.47
CA LEU A 349 13.97 27.09 8.92
C LEU A 349 12.90 26.75 9.96
N THR A 350 13.26 26.67 11.24
CA THR A 350 12.35 26.47 12.37
C THR A 350 11.15 27.43 12.35
N GLY A 351 11.36 28.70 11.99
CA GLY A 351 10.27 29.67 11.89
C GLY A 351 9.29 29.38 10.75
N SER A 352 9.79 28.87 9.62
CA SER A 352 8.96 28.41 8.51
C SER A 352 8.13 27.17 8.88
N LEU A 353 8.71 26.27 9.66
CA LEU A 353 8.02 25.06 10.14
C LEU A 353 6.92 25.37 11.16
N GLN A 354 7.11 26.40 12.00
CA GLN A 354 6.04 26.87 12.88
C GLN A 354 4.84 27.40 12.08
N ARG A 355 5.07 28.08 10.94
CA ARG A 355 3.99 28.52 10.05
C ARG A 355 3.26 27.34 9.41
N VAL A 356 3.99 26.30 8.99
CA VAL A 356 3.43 25.04 8.48
C VAL A 356 2.47 24.41 9.50
N LYS A 357 2.88 24.32 10.77
CA LYS A 357 2.02 23.80 11.85
C LYS A 357 0.78 24.63 12.10
N ALA A 358 0.93 25.95 12.16
CA ALA A 358 -0.21 26.85 12.35
C ALA A 358 -1.23 26.69 11.21
N ALA A 359 -0.74 26.57 9.98
CA ALA A 359 -1.55 26.34 8.79
C ALA A 359 -2.27 24.99 8.82
N GLU A 360 -1.56 23.90 9.18
CA GLU A 360 -2.16 22.56 9.39
C GLU A 360 -3.28 22.62 10.42
N SER A 361 -3.03 23.23 11.57
CA SER A 361 -4.00 23.30 12.65
C SER A 361 -5.23 24.13 12.26
N GLN A 362 -5.04 25.20 11.49
CA GLN A 362 -6.14 25.96 10.92
C GLN A 362 -6.99 25.11 9.97
N PHE A 363 -6.36 24.35 9.07
CA PHE A 363 -7.07 23.48 8.14
C PHE A 363 -7.86 22.38 8.87
N ARG A 364 -7.25 21.73 9.86
CA ARG A 364 -7.91 20.73 10.72
C ARG A 364 -9.13 21.29 11.43
N ASN A 365 -9.05 22.52 11.94
CA ASN A 365 -10.19 23.17 12.60
C ASN A 365 -11.32 23.46 11.60
N SER A 366 -11.01 23.88 10.38
CA SER A 366 -12.02 24.08 9.31
C SER A 366 -12.70 22.77 8.92
N LEU A 367 -11.97 21.65 8.85
CA LEU A 367 -12.55 20.32 8.60
C LEU A 367 -13.55 19.93 9.69
N ALA A 368 -13.18 20.09 10.96
CA ALA A 368 -14.04 19.75 12.08
C ALA A 368 -15.32 20.59 12.14
N ALA A 369 -15.24 21.88 11.76
CA ALA A 369 -16.38 22.78 11.78
C ALA A 369 -17.35 22.56 10.61
N ASP A 370 -16.83 22.38 9.39
CA ASP A 370 -17.62 22.57 8.17
C ASP A 370 -17.77 21.31 7.32
N PHE A 371 -17.05 20.21 7.63
CA PHE A 371 -17.01 19.00 6.77
C PHE A 371 -17.63 17.75 7.41
N GLY A 372 -18.01 17.82 8.69
CA GLY A 372 -18.57 16.67 9.41
C GLY A 372 -19.84 16.11 8.75
N GLU A 373 -20.73 16.98 8.27
CA GLU A 373 -21.96 16.57 7.57
C GLU A 373 -21.65 15.82 6.25
N ALA A 374 -20.68 16.30 5.46
CA ALA A 374 -20.26 15.63 4.22
C ALA A 374 -19.68 14.24 4.47
N VAL A 375 -18.90 14.09 5.55
CA VAL A 375 -18.38 12.79 5.99
C VAL A 375 -19.52 11.86 6.39
N GLU A 376 -20.50 12.35 7.15
CA GLU A 376 -21.65 11.56 7.58
C GLU A 376 -22.54 11.13 6.41
N VAL A 377 -22.81 12.04 5.45
CA VAL A 377 -23.55 11.73 4.22
C VAL A 377 -22.82 10.67 3.40
N SER A 378 -21.52 10.84 3.16
CA SER A 378 -20.68 9.85 2.46
C SER A 378 -20.77 8.49 3.17
N ARG A 379 -20.72 8.49 4.51
CA ARG A 379 -20.80 7.27 5.31
C ARG A 379 -22.21 6.62 5.32
N ASN A 380 -23.26 7.38 5.09
CA ASN A 380 -24.61 6.82 5.03
C ASN A 380 -25.02 6.40 3.62
N ALA A 381 -24.47 7.05 2.58
CA ALA A 381 -24.85 6.91 1.19
C ALA A 381 -24.82 5.47 0.67
N SER A 382 -23.62 4.94 0.60
CA SER A 382 -23.23 3.56 0.84
C SER A 382 -24.32 2.59 1.33
N GLY A 383 -24.69 2.66 2.62
CA GLY A 383 -25.67 1.74 3.21
C GLY A 383 -27.08 1.91 2.67
N ALA A 384 -27.45 3.13 2.32
CA ALA A 384 -28.72 3.43 1.68
C ALA A 384 -28.81 2.83 0.28
N LEU A 385 -27.74 2.91 -0.53
CA LEU A 385 -27.70 2.32 -1.87
C LEU A 385 -27.93 0.81 -1.86
N LEU A 386 -27.27 0.10 -0.94
CA LEU A 386 -27.46 -1.33 -0.75
C LEU A 386 -28.87 -1.66 -0.29
N GLY A 387 -29.39 -0.93 0.70
CA GLY A 387 -30.77 -1.10 1.14
C GLY A 387 -31.79 -0.89 0.02
N ILE A 388 -31.54 0.04 -0.90
CA ILE A 388 -32.37 0.26 -2.09
C ILE A 388 -32.27 -0.93 -3.06
N SER A 389 -31.06 -1.42 -3.32
CA SER A 389 -30.81 -2.55 -4.21
C SER A 389 -31.45 -3.85 -3.68
N GLU A 390 -31.40 -4.08 -2.37
CA GLU A 390 -31.99 -5.25 -1.72
C GLU A 390 -33.52 -5.19 -1.61
N ALA A 391 -34.09 -3.98 -1.53
CA ALA A 391 -35.51 -3.79 -1.25
C ALA A 391 -36.44 -4.10 -2.43
N ASP A 392 -35.97 -4.11 -3.69
CA ASP A 392 -36.87 -4.35 -4.82
C ASP A 392 -36.22 -5.06 -6.04
N PRO A 393 -36.52 -6.35 -6.28
CA PRO A 393 -36.05 -7.08 -7.46
C PRO A 393 -36.76 -6.72 -8.78
N ASP A 394 -37.79 -5.87 -8.75
CA ASP A 394 -38.68 -5.61 -9.91
C ASP A 394 -38.37 -4.27 -10.64
N PHE A 395 -37.17 -3.67 -10.48
CA PHE A 395 -36.79 -2.46 -11.22
C PHE A 395 -36.87 -2.64 -12.75
N SER A 396 -37.50 -1.67 -13.42
CA SER A 396 -37.48 -1.59 -14.88
C SER A 396 -36.05 -1.39 -15.40
N ASN A 397 -35.80 -1.69 -16.68
CA ASN A 397 -34.48 -1.47 -17.29
C ASN A 397 -34.01 -0.01 -17.13
N GLN A 398 -34.95 0.94 -17.30
CA GLN A 398 -34.69 2.37 -17.12
C GLN A 398 -34.33 2.71 -15.66
N GLN A 399 -35.00 2.10 -14.69
CA GLN A 399 -34.68 2.30 -13.26
C GLN A 399 -33.34 1.69 -12.88
N ARG A 400 -32.98 0.54 -13.45
CA ARG A 400 -31.65 -0.07 -13.25
C ARG A 400 -30.54 0.80 -13.82
N GLU A 401 -30.72 1.32 -15.04
CA GLU A 401 -29.77 2.25 -15.65
C GLU A 401 -29.61 3.53 -14.81
N LEU A 402 -30.73 4.12 -14.39
CA LEU A 402 -30.74 5.30 -13.53
C LEU A 402 -30.07 5.03 -12.17
N PHE A 403 -30.33 3.88 -11.56
CA PHE A 403 -29.68 3.46 -10.32
C PHE A 403 -28.16 3.37 -10.49
N MET A 404 -27.68 2.82 -11.60
CA MET A 404 -26.25 2.75 -11.92
C MET A 404 -25.64 4.14 -12.11
N VAL A 405 -26.31 5.04 -12.83
CA VAL A 405 -25.87 6.43 -13.04
C VAL A 405 -25.80 7.19 -11.71
N ALA A 406 -26.85 7.11 -10.88
CA ALA A 406 -26.89 7.74 -9.58
C ALA A 406 -25.81 7.18 -8.64
N THR A 407 -25.61 5.86 -8.63
CA THR A 407 -24.54 5.21 -7.86
C THR A 407 -23.16 5.69 -8.30
N ALA A 408 -22.92 5.81 -9.61
CA ALA A 408 -21.66 6.32 -10.14
C ALA A 408 -21.41 7.78 -9.71
N ALA A 409 -22.44 8.64 -9.76
CA ALA A 409 -22.34 10.03 -9.31
C ALA A 409 -22.05 10.14 -7.80
N ILE A 410 -22.74 9.33 -6.99
CA ILE A 410 -22.52 9.26 -5.54
C ILE A 410 -21.10 8.79 -5.22
N ASN A 411 -20.63 7.74 -5.90
CA ASN A 411 -19.26 7.24 -5.71
C ASN A 411 -18.21 8.31 -6.08
N ALA A 412 -18.44 9.07 -7.17
CA ALA A 412 -17.57 10.17 -7.55
C ALA A 412 -17.51 11.26 -6.46
N ALA A 413 -18.65 11.63 -5.88
CA ALA A 413 -18.69 12.57 -4.76
C ALA A 413 -18.02 12.02 -3.50
N ASN A 414 -18.25 10.76 -3.14
CA ASN A 414 -17.65 10.12 -1.96
C ASN A 414 -16.13 10.03 -2.07
N ASN A 415 -15.60 9.76 -3.27
CA ASN A 415 -14.16 9.80 -3.52
C ASN A 415 -13.54 11.15 -3.13
N THR A 416 -14.24 12.27 -3.30
CA THR A 416 -13.73 13.59 -2.89
C THR A 416 -13.65 13.75 -1.37
N VAL A 417 -14.56 13.11 -0.61
CA VAL A 417 -14.53 13.10 0.86
C VAL A 417 -13.36 12.29 1.37
N TYR A 418 -13.18 11.07 0.87
CA TYR A 418 -12.04 10.22 1.24
C TYR A 418 -10.70 10.90 0.93
N ALA A 419 -10.63 11.57 -0.20
CA ALA A 419 -9.45 12.30 -0.60
C ALA A 419 -9.17 13.49 0.34
N VAL A 420 -10.19 14.20 0.83
CA VAL A 420 -10.04 15.27 1.83
C VAL A 420 -9.63 14.74 3.20
N GLU A 421 -10.21 13.64 3.68
CA GLU A 421 -9.79 12.98 4.94
C GLU A 421 -8.32 12.49 4.85
N THR A 422 -7.94 11.95 3.69
CA THR A 422 -6.55 11.53 3.41
C THR A 422 -5.60 12.72 3.39
N LEU A 423 -6.00 13.84 2.78
CA LEU A 423 -5.22 15.08 2.79
C LEU A 423 -4.95 15.57 4.22
N GLN A 424 -5.98 15.56 5.09
CA GLN A 424 -5.81 15.92 6.49
C GLN A 424 -4.76 15.04 7.18
N THR A 425 -4.88 13.72 7.02
CA THR A 425 -3.96 12.75 7.61
C THR A 425 -2.54 12.97 7.13
N ASN A 426 -2.35 13.16 5.82
CA ASN A 426 -1.03 13.36 5.23
C ASN A 426 -0.39 14.68 5.67
N LEU A 427 -1.18 15.75 5.79
CA LEU A 427 -0.69 17.04 6.26
C LEU A 427 -0.26 16.99 7.73
N ALA A 428 -1.01 16.30 8.59
CA ALA A 428 -0.65 16.11 9.98
C ALA A 428 0.65 15.29 10.12
N LEU A 429 0.77 14.19 9.37
CA LEU A 429 1.98 13.36 9.35
C LEU A 429 3.20 14.16 8.88
N LEU A 430 3.06 14.83 7.75
CA LEU A 430 4.13 15.63 7.14
C LEU A 430 4.57 16.78 8.08
N SER A 431 3.61 17.46 8.71
CA SER A 431 3.86 18.49 9.74
C SER A 431 4.67 17.95 10.92
N SER A 432 4.32 16.76 11.43
CA SER A 432 5.06 16.12 12.52
C SER A 432 6.48 15.72 12.10
N GLN A 433 6.64 15.20 10.90
CA GLN A 433 7.94 14.75 10.38
C GLN A 433 8.92 15.91 10.17
N TYR A 434 8.43 17.10 9.81
CA TYR A 434 9.31 18.25 9.58
C TYR A 434 10.17 18.64 10.78
N ASP A 435 9.62 18.59 12.00
CA ASP A 435 10.37 18.93 13.21
C ASP A 435 11.54 17.97 13.43
N GLU A 436 11.25 16.68 13.28
CA GLU A 436 12.21 15.61 13.46
C GLU A 436 13.34 15.73 12.44
N LEU A 437 12.96 15.94 11.17
CA LEU A 437 13.91 16.14 10.08
C LEU A 437 14.78 17.37 10.28
N ASN A 438 14.19 18.49 10.71
CA ASN A 438 14.95 19.71 10.98
C ASN A 438 15.87 19.55 12.20
N THR A 439 15.42 18.84 13.24
CA THR A 439 16.23 18.54 14.42
C THR A 439 17.43 17.68 14.03
N ARG A 440 17.20 16.63 13.24
CA ARG A 440 18.26 15.77 12.73
C ARG A 440 19.24 16.53 11.85
N LEU A 441 18.74 17.37 10.94
CA LEU A 441 19.55 18.23 10.09
C LEU A 441 20.44 19.17 10.93
N VAL A 442 19.88 19.84 11.94
CA VAL A 442 20.63 20.74 12.84
C VAL A 442 21.71 19.97 13.60
N THR A 443 21.40 18.79 14.13
CA THR A 443 22.35 17.94 14.83
C THR A 443 23.52 17.52 13.93
N VAL A 444 23.23 17.07 12.71
CA VAL A 444 24.28 16.68 11.75
C VAL A 444 25.14 17.88 11.36
N LEU A 445 24.53 19.02 11.05
CA LEU A 445 25.26 20.23 10.67
C LEU A 445 26.11 20.78 11.82
N GLN A 446 25.65 20.65 13.07
CA GLN A 446 26.43 20.97 14.25
C GLN A 446 27.67 20.06 14.35
N SER A 447 27.49 18.75 14.21
CA SER A 447 28.61 17.79 14.19
C SER A 447 29.64 18.10 13.09
N CYS A 448 29.17 18.44 11.89
CA CYS A 448 30.02 18.88 10.77
C CYS A 448 30.74 20.21 11.06
N ALA A 449 30.07 21.17 11.69
CA ALA A 449 30.65 22.46 12.09
C ALA A 449 31.77 22.30 13.14
N ASP A 450 31.69 21.24 13.95
CA ASP A 450 32.65 20.85 14.97
C ASP A 450 33.78 19.95 14.41
N GLY A 451 33.74 19.64 13.10
CA GLY A 451 34.80 18.94 12.37
C GLY A 451 34.58 17.44 12.17
N SER A 452 33.44 16.89 12.59
CA SER A 452 33.08 15.47 12.41
C SER A 452 32.32 15.22 11.11
N GLY A 453 32.46 14.04 10.51
CA GLY A 453 31.80 13.71 9.22
C GLY A 453 32.67 14.05 8.01
N THR A 454 32.05 14.12 6.83
CA THR A 454 32.73 14.27 5.53
C THR A 454 32.21 15.44 4.71
N ALA A 455 32.98 15.88 3.71
CA ALA A 455 32.53 16.90 2.76
C ALA A 455 31.23 16.49 2.03
N ASN A 456 31.07 15.18 1.77
CA ASN A 456 29.85 14.66 1.16
C ASN A 456 28.65 14.75 2.12
N ASP A 457 28.85 14.54 3.43
CA ASP A 457 27.79 14.70 4.43
C ASP A 457 27.31 16.16 4.51
N VAL A 458 28.22 17.13 4.40
CA VAL A 458 27.88 18.57 4.30
C VAL A 458 27.08 18.87 3.03
N ALA A 459 27.47 18.29 1.89
CA ALA A 459 26.75 18.46 0.63
C ALA A 459 25.34 17.85 0.66
N ILE A 460 25.20 16.63 1.20
CA ILE A 460 23.91 15.96 1.38
C ILE A 460 23.01 16.76 2.34
N ALA A 461 23.54 17.24 3.46
CA ALA A 461 22.79 18.06 4.41
C ALA A 461 22.32 19.38 3.77
N ALA A 462 23.15 20.01 2.92
CA ALA A 462 22.77 21.22 2.18
C ALA A 462 21.58 20.97 1.25
N ARG A 463 21.56 19.84 0.54
CA ARG A 463 20.45 19.45 -0.34
C ARG A 463 19.20 19.08 0.45
N ALA A 464 19.31 18.26 1.49
CA ALA A 464 18.20 17.92 2.37
C ALA A 464 17.53 19.18 2.94
N ARG A 465 18.31 20.17 3.38
CA ARG A 465 17.79 21.48 3.80
C ARG A 465 17.05 22.21 2.67
N GLY A 466 17.63 22.25 1.47
CA GLY A 466 17.01 22.87 0.30
C GLY A 466 15.65 22.27 -0.02
N GLU A 467 15.57 20.94 -0.03
CA GLU A 467 14.32 20.21 -0.27
C GLU A 467 13.32 20.42 0.88
N LEU A 468 13.73 20.41 2.15
CA LEU A 468 12.84 20.71 3.28
C LEU A 468 12.25 22.12 3.20
N ARG A 469 13.03 23.12 2.75
CA ARG A 469 12.51 24.48 2.54
C ARG A 469 11.44 24.50 1.46
N LEU A 470 11.71 23.91 0.29
CA LEU A 470 10.75 23.83 -0.81
C LEU A 470 9.51 23.03 -0.42
N ALA A 471 9.68 21.98 0.38
CA ALA A 471 8.59 21.17 0.90
C ALA A 471 7.68 21.99 1.85
N ALA A 472 8.27 22.85 2.70
CA ALA A 472 7.52 23.77 3.53
C ALA A 472 6.75 24.82 2.70
N ASP A 473 7.33 25.30 1.59
CA ASP A 473 6.68 26.21 0.65
C ASP A 473 5.49 25.51 -0.05
N ASP A 474 5.67 24.28 -0.54
CA ASP A 474 4.62 23.45 -1.15
C ASP A 474 3.49 23.13 -0.16
N PHE A 475 3.83 22.90 1.12
CA PHE A 475 2.86 22.69 2.19
C PHE A 475 1.99 23.94 2.40
N GLN A 476 2.61 25.13 2.50
CA GLN A 476 1.87 26.38 2.66
C GLN A 476 0.93 26.62 1.48
N SER A 477 1.40 26.36 0.25
CA SER A 477 0.58 26.43 -0.96
C SER A 477 -0.59 25.44 -0.93
N THR A 478 -0.39 24.23 -0.39
CA THR A 478 -1.44 23.23 -0.22
C THR A 478 -2.52 23.71 0.73
N VAL A 479 -2.14 24.20 1.92
CA VAL A 479 -3.11 24.70 2.91
C VAL A 479 -3.88 25.91 2.39
N ALA A 480 -3.24 26.81 1.62
CA ALA A 480 -3.93 27.94 1.02
C ALA A 480 -5.01 27.52 0.01
N GLN A 481 -4.86 26.37 -0.64
CA GLN A 481 -5.81 25.85 -1.64
C GLN A 481 -6.87 24.92 -1.05
N ALA A 482 -6.60 24.32 0.11
CA ALA A 482 -7.45 23.32 0.73
C ALA A 482 -8.90 23.81 1.03
N PRO A 483 -9.17 25.06 1.44
CA PRO A 483 -10.53 25.55 1.65
C PRO A 483 -11.42 25.48 0.41
N GLN A 484 -10.87 25.71 -0.78
CA GLN A 484 -11.63 25.63 -2.03
C GLN A 484 -12.03 24.17 -2.34
N ALA A 485 -11.11 23.23 -2.13
CA ALA A 485 -11.39 21.80 -2.28
C ALA A 485 -12.44 21.33 -1.28
N LEU A 486 -12.35 21.80 -0.03
CA LEU A 486 -13.31 21.51 1.03
C LEU A 486 -14.73 21.99 0.66
N TRP A 487 -14.83 23.24 0.21
CA TRP A 487 -16.10 23.82 -0.21
C TRP A 487 -16.74 23.05 -1.38
N ALA A 488 -15.94 22.65 -2.37
CA ALA A 488 -16.42 21.92 -3.53
C ALA A 488 -16.90 20.51 -3.16
N ALA A 489 -16.14 19.79 -2.33
CA ALA A 489 -16.54 18.47 -1.82
C ALA A 489 -17.83 18.54 -0.99
N ASN A 490 -17.98 19.57 -0.14
CA ASN A 490 -19.23 19.82 0.60
C ASN A 490 -20.43 20.06 -0.33
N ALA A 491 -20.24 20.83 -1.41
CA ALA A 491 -21.29 21.07 -2.39
C ALA A 491 -21.73 19.77 -3.08
N ALA A 492 -20.78 18.93 -3.50
CA ALA A 492 -21.07 17.63 -4.09
C ALA A 492 -21.82 16.70 -3.11
N GLN A 493 -21.41 16.67 -1.84
CA GLN A 493 -22.06 15.83 -0.82
C GLN A 493 -23.48 16.27 -0.46
N ARG A 494 -23.77 17.57 -0.48
CA ARG A 494 -25.18 18.02 -0.36
C ARG A 494 -26.06 17.49 -1.50
N ALA A 495 -25.55 17.45 -2.73
CA ALA A 495 -26.29 16.87 -3.85
C ALA A 495 -26.43 15.34 -3.76
N VAL A 496 -25.47 14.63 -3.15
CA VAL A 496 -25.60 13.21 -2.82
C VAL A 496 -26.79 12.97 -1.90
N ALA A 497 -26.96 13.77 -0.85
CA ALA A 497 -28.08 13.64 0.08
C ALA A 497 -29.43 13.75 -0.66
N ASP A 498 -29.56 14.72 -1.57
CA ASP A 498 -30.75 14.87 -2.41
C ASP A 498 -30.97 13.67 -3.34
N THR A 499 -29.91 13.17 -3.98
CA THR A 499 -29.98 12.01 -4.88
C THR A 499 -30.45 10.78 -4.14
N LEU A 500 -29.88 10.50 -2.96
CA LEU A 500 -30.29 9.38 -2.11
C LEU A 500 -31.74 9.49 -1.67
N ALA A 501 -32.19 10.68 -1.25
CA ALA A 501 -33.57 10.90 -0.84
C ALA A 501 -34.54 10.57 -1.99
N HIS A 502 -34.25 11.03 -3.21
CA HIS A 502 -35.07 10.71 -4.38
C HIS A 502 -35.01 9.22 -4.77
N MET A 503 -33.84 8.58 -4.66
CA MET A 503 -33.71 7.14 -4.93
C MET A 503 -34.53 6.31 -3.94
N GLN A 504 -34.53 6.67 -2.66
CA GLN A 504 -35.36 6.03 -1.64
C GLN A 504 -36.86 6.21 -1.93
N LEU A 505 -37.27 7.39 -2.40
CA LEU A 505 -38.65 7.65 -2.80
C LEU A 505 -39.05 6.83 -4.04
N MET A 506 -38.15 6.72 -5.03
CA MET A 506 -38.33 5.88 -6.22
C MET A 506 -38.47 4.40 -5.83
N ALA A 507 -37.60 3.91 -4.94
CA ALA A 507 -37.64 2.52 -4.46
C ALA A 507 -38.95 2.21 -3.70
N LYS A 508 -39.47 3.16 -2.92
CA LYS A 508 -40.78 3.02 -2.26
C LYS A 508 -41.97 3.13 -3.22
N ASN A 509 -41.79 3.76 -4.38
CA ASN A 509 -42.87 4.06 -5.33
C ASN A 509 -42.46 3.74 -6.79
N PRO A 510 -42.15 2.47 -7.11
CA PRO A 510 -41.47 2.10 -8.35
C PRO A 510 -42.30 2.31 -9.62
N ARG A 511 -43.60 2.62 -9.51
CA ARG A 511 -44.51 2.82 -10.66
C ARG A 511 -44.73 4.29 -11.04
N SER A 512 -44.08 5.23 -10.36
CA SER A 512 -44.26 6.67 -10.61
C SER A 512 -43.08 7.24 -11.39
N GLU A 513 -43.35 7.65 -12.64
CA GLU A 513 -42.37 8.29 -13.53
C GLU A 513 -41.83 9.62 -12.97
N SER A 514 -42.59 10.30 -12.11
CA SER A 514 -42.15 11.54 -11.47
C SER A 514 -40.91 11.35 -10.61
N TYR A 515 -40.75 10.20 -9.94
CA TYR A 515 -39.55 9.92 -9.15
C TYR A 515 -38.34 9.58 -10.03
N THR A 516 -38.55 8.93 -11.18
CA THR A 516 -37.48 8.70 -12.17
C THR A 516 -36.90 10.03 -12.66
N ALA A 517 -37.75 11.01 -12.99
CA ALA A 517 -37.29 12.33 -13.42
C ALA A 517 -36.53 13.08 -12.31
N LEU A 518 -36.98 12.96 -11.05
CA LEU A 518 -36.32 13.57 -9.89
C LEU A 518 -34.95 12.95 -9.62
N VAL A 519 -34.83 11.63 -9.61
CA VAL A 519 -33.55 10.94 -9.43
C VAL A 519 -32.60 11.30 -10.55
N ASN A 520 -33.07 11.35 -11.80
CA ASN A 520 -32.20 11.71 -12.93
C ASN A 520 -31.63 13.12 -12.78
N ARG A 521 -32.48 14.11 -12.46
CA ARG A 521 -32.03 15.50 -12.25
C ARG A 521 -31.07 15.62 -11.06
N ALA A 522 -31.33 14.92 -9.96
CA ALA A 522 -30.47 14.93 -8.79
C ALA A 522 -29.11 14.25 -9.06
N ALA A 523 -29.10 13.13 -9.79
CA ALA A 523 -27.89 12.44 -10.19
C ALA A 523 -27.04 13.28 -11.16
N GLU A 524 -27.66 13.95 -12.13
CA GLU A 524 -27.00 14.90 -13.03
C GLU A 524 -26.35 16.05 -12.26
N GLU A 525 -27.04 16.63 -11.27
CA GLU A 525 -26.49 17.71 -10.44
C GLU A 525 -25.34 17.21 -9.56
N THR A 526 -25.46 16.02 -8.97
CA THR A 526 -24.39 15.38 -8.21
C THR A 526 -23.15 15.18 -9.10
N ALA A 527 -23.33 14.65 -10.31
CA ALA A 527 -22.23 14.46 -11.26
C ALA A 527 -21.60 15.81 -11.66
N ARG A 528 -22.43 16.84 -11.90
CA ARG A 528 -21.99 18.20 -12.27
C ARG A 528 -21.13 18.85 -11.19
N LEU A 529 -21.45 18.63 -9.91
CA LEU A 529 -20.69 19.15 -8.76
C LEU A 529 -19.47 18.28 -8.42
N SER A 530 -19.55 16.97 -8.64
CA SER A 530 -18.46 16.03 -8.34
C SER A 530 -17.21 16.30 -9.18
N GLY A 531 -17.38 16.66 -10.46
CA GLY A 531 -16.24 16.93 -11.36
C GLY A 531 -15.33 18.08 -10.88
N PRO A 532 -15.86 19.30 -10.63
CA PRO A 532 -15.08 20.39 -10.06
C PRO A 532 -14.49 20.08 -8.68
N ALA A 533 -15.21 19.33 -7.83
CA ALA A 533 -14.70 18.89 -6.54
C ALA A 533 -13.49 17.96 -6.68
N ASP A 534 -13.59 16.95 -7.55
CA ASP A 534 -12.48 16.05 -7.87
C ASP A 534 -11.27 16.81 -8.42
N ALA A 535 -11.49 17.77 -9.32
CA ALA A 535 -10.42 18.61 -9.86
C ALA A 535 -9.72 19.45 -8.78
N ALA A 536 -10.50 20.06 -7.88
CA ALA A 536 -9.95 20.87 -6.78
C ALA A 536 -9.15 20.00 -5.80
N VAL A 537 -9.68 18.85 -5.41
CA VAL A 537 -8.99 17.91 -4.51
C VAL A 537 -7.75 17.31 -5.16
N THR A 538 -7.83 16.93 -6.44
CA THR A 538 -6.68 16.43 -7.21
C THR A 538 -5.55 17.46 -7.28
N LYS A 539 -5.88 18.75 -7.42
CA LYS A 539 -4.88 19.82 -7.42
C LYS A 539 -4.16 19.91 -6.07
N VAL A 540 -4.89 19.86 -4.95
CA VAL A 540 -4.33 19.88 -3.60
C VAL A 540 -3.48 18.63 -3.34
N LYS A 541 -3.97 17.44 -3.73
CA LYS A 541 -3.20 16.18 -3.64
C LYS A 541 -1.87 16.26 -4.40
N LYS A 542 -1.86 16.90 -5.57
CA LYS A 542 -0.63 17.07 -6.35
C LYS A 542 0.42 17.86 -5.57
N THR A 543 0.07 19.01 -4.98
CA THR A 543 1.02 19.81 -4.21
C THR A 543 1.40 19.14 -2.89
N THR A 544 0.48 18.43 -2.23
CA THR A 544 0.81 17.62 -1.04
C THR A 544 1.82 16.52 -1.36
N ARG A 545 1.62 15.78 -2.45
CA ARG A 545 2.54 14.72 -2.90
C ARG A 545 3.92 15.29 -3.26
N GLN A 546 3.99 16.50 -3.82
CA GLN A 546 5.28 17.17 -4.05
C GLN A 546 5.98 17.49 -2.73
N ALA A 547 5.28 18.07 -1.75
CA ALA A 547 5.84 18.32 -0.42
C ALA A 547 6.32 17.01 0.25
N GLU A 548 5.53 15.94 0.18
CA GLU A 548 5.89 14.62 0.68
C GLU A 548 7.14 14.05 -0.02
N ALA A 549 7.24 14.17 -1.35
CA ALA A 549 8.40 13.71 -2.11
C ALA A 549 9.69 14.35 -1.60
N ARG A 550 9.67 15.66 -1.42
CA ARG A 550 10.83 16.43 -0.94
C ARG A 550 11.20 16.07 0.48
N ALA A 551 10.20 15.96 1.36
CA ALA A 551 10.42 15.52 2.74
C ALA A 551 10.98 14.10 2.80
N LEU A 552 10.50 13.17 1.97
CA LEU A 552 11.02 11.80 1.90
C LEU A 552 12.45 11.74 1.37
N VAL A 553 12.79 12.49 0.32
CA VAL A 553 14.17 12.58 -0.18
C VAL A 553 15.09 13.12 0.90
N ALA A 554 14.70 14.20 1.58
CA ALA A 554 15.45 14.74 2.71
C ALA A 554 15.58 13.72 3.84
N ARG A 555 14.49 13.03 4.22
CA ARG A 555 14.46 11.99 5.25
C ARG A 555 15.44 10.86 4.96
N ILE A 556 15.39 10.30 3.75
CA ILE A 556 16.29 9.23 3.31
C ILE A 556 17.75 9.70 3.27
N ASN A 557 18.00 10.92 2.79
CA ASN A 557 19.34 11.51 2.79
C ASN A 557 19.89 11.66 4.21
N LEU A 558 19.08 12.16 5.14
CA LEU A 558 19.46 12.34 6.54
C LEU A 558 19.58 11.00 7.29
N ALA A 559 18.83 9.96 6.88
CA ALA A 559 18.84 8.63 7.49
C ALA A 559 20.25 8.02 7.54
N ALA A 560 21.06 8.28 6.52
CA ALA A 560 22.41 7.74 6.38
C ALA A 560 23.50 8.58 7.07
N LEU A 561 23.20 9.79 7.52
CA LEU A 561 24.20 10.71 8.06
C LEU A 561 24.61 10.34 9.48
N GLY A 562 25.91 10.41 9.76
CA GLY A 562 26.49 10.01 11.05
C GLY A 562 26.77 8.51 11.19
N LEU A 563 26.38 7.69 10.20
CA LEU A 563 26.62 6.25 10.21
C LEU A 563 28.01 5.87 9.66
N SER A 564 28.49 4.68 10.02
CA SER A 564 29.73 4.11 9.50
C SER A 564 29.70 3.99 7.96
N PRO A 565 30.85 4.05 7.27
CA PRO A 565 30.88 3.85 5.82
C PRO A 565 30.30 2.49 5.37
N GLU A 566 30.50 1.44 6.17
CA GLU A 566 29.97 0.10 5.94
C GLU A 566 28.44 0.09 5.99
N MET A 567 27.86 0.73 7.00
CA MET A 567 26.40 0.86 7.09
C MET A 567 25.83 1.71 5.94
N ARG A 568 26.53 2.78 5.54
CA ARG A 568 26.15 3.56 4.36
C ARG A 568 26.22 2.75 3.06
N GLN A 569 27.14 1.79 2.96
CA GLN A 569 27.20 0.86 1.83
C GLN A 569 26.06 -0.17 1.89
N THR A 570 25.69 -0.65 3.07
CA THR A 570 24.50 -1.48 3.27
C THR A 570 23.24 -0.79 2.75
N PHE A 571 23.10 0.51 3.00
CA PHE A 571 21.97 1.30 2.51
C PHE A 571 21.92 1.41 0.98
N ASP A 572 23.03 1.19 0.26
CA ASP A 572 23.01 1.10 -1.20
C ASP A 572 22.17 -0.11 -1.65
N GLY A 573 22.22 -1.21 -0.90
CA GLY A 573 21.39 -2.39 -1.12
C GLY A 573 19.90 -2.17 -0.84
N LEU A 574 19.57 -1.44 0.23
CA LEU A 574 18.18 -1.07 0.53
C LEU A 574 17.57 -0.18 -0.56
N VAL A 575 18.30 0.85 -0.98
CA VAL A 575 17.87 1.71 -2.10
C VAL A 575 17.69 0.89 -3.36
N ALA A 576 18.64 0.01 -3.69
CA ALA A 576 18.56 -0.86 -4.85
C ALA A 576 17.32 -1.78 -4.82
N TYR A 577 17.04 -2.36 -3.66
CA TYR A 577 15.87 -3.22 -3.44
C TYR A 577 14.55 -2.49 -3.73
N TYR A 578 14.32 -1.32 -3.13
CA TYR A 578 13.07 -0.56 -3.31
C TYR A 578 12.94 0.13 -4.67
N THR A 579 14.05 0.30 -5.40
CA THR A 579 14.05 0.89 -6.75
C THR A 579 14.18 -0.14 -7.86
N LEU A 580 14.11 -1.44 -7.53
CA LEU A 580 14.32 -2.55 -8.47
C LEU A 580 15.59 -2.39 -9.32
N SER A 581 16.65 -1.90 -8.68
CA SER A 581 17.94 -1.60 -9.29
C SER A 581 19.04 -2.48 -8.68
N ARG A 582 20.28 -2.33 -9.14
CA ARG A 582 21.43 -3.04 -8.56
C ARG A 582 22.19 -2.15 -7.58
N PRO A 583 22.76 -2.71 -6.49
CA PRO A 583 23.56 -1.94 -5.53
C PRO A 583 24.71 -1.16 -6.19
N GLU A 584 25.31 -1.68 -7.27
CA GLU A 584 26.40 -0.99 -7.98
C GLU A 584 25.93 0.30 -8.67
N GLN A 585 24.66 0.35 -9.12
CA GLN A 585 24.08 1.56 -9.72
C GLN A 585 23.90 2.64 -8.65
N VAL A 586 23.41 2.27 -7.47
CA VAL A 586 23.29 3.20 -6.34
C VAL A 586 24.66 3.72 -5.92
N ALA A 587 25.64 2.82 -5.76
CA ALA A 587 27.01 3.18 -5.43
C ALA A 587 27.65 4.10 -6.48
N ALA A 588 27.35 3.92 -7.77
CA ALA A 588 27.81 4.80 -8.84
C ALA A 588 27.22 6.21 -8.70
N LEU A 589 25.91 6.34 -8.44
CA LEU A 589 25.28 7.63 -8.18
C LEU A 589 25.87 8.31 -6.94
N ARG A 590 26.11 7.56 -5.86
CA ARG A 590 26.73 8.12 -4.65
C ARG A 590 28.15 8.64 -4.89
N LYS A 591 28.93 7.98 -5.75
CA LYS A 591 30.26 8.48 -6.17
C LYS A 591 30.18 9.79 -6.96
N LEU A 592 29.06 10.05 -7.61
CA LEU A 592 28.79 11.32 -8.32
C LEU A 592 28.27 12.42 -7.37
N GLY A 593 28.18 12.14 -6.07
CA GLY A 593 27.79 13.11 -5.04
C GLY A 593 26.32 13.05 -4.62
N PHE A 594 25.54 12.07 -5.10
CA PHE A 594 24.17 11.84 -4.65
C PHE A 594 24.15 11.32 -3.21
N GLY A 595 23.17 11.76 -2.43
CA GLY A 595 22.77 11.06 -1.21
C GLY A 595 21.86 9.87 -1.54
N HIS A 596 21.54 9.03 -0.55
CA HIS A 596 20.67 7.87 -0.75
C HIS A 596 19.26 8.26 -1.22
N GLY A 597 18.71 9.35 -0.71
CA GLY A 597 17.40 9.88 -1.13
C GLY A 597 17.44 10.41 -2.55
N ASP A 598 18.51 11.13 -2.90
CA ASP A 598 18.71 11.64 -4.26
C ASP A 598 18.80 10.47 -5.26
N ALA A 599 19.61 9.45 -4.92
CA ALA A 599 19.81 8.26 -5.75
C ALA A 599 18.50 7.45 -5.89
N ALA A 600 17.80 7.23 -4.78
CA ALA A 600 16.52 6.52 -4.79
C ALA A 600 15.50 7.22 -5.69
N PHE A 601 15.42 8.54 -5.59
CA PHE A 601 14.52 9.36 -6.39
C PHE A 601 14.90 9.36 -7.87
N ALA A 602 16.17 9.53 -8.21
CA ALA A 602 16.64 9.51 -9.59
C ALA A 602 16.40 8.15 -10.26
N LEU A 603 16.65 7.06 -9.55
CA LEU A 603 16.38 5.70 -10.03
C LEU A 603 14.88 5.46 -10.22
N ALA A 604 14.05 5.89 -9.27
CA ALA A 604 12.60 5.78 -9.41
C ALA A 604 12.07 6.59 -10.60
N ALA A 605 12.57 7.81 -10.79
CA ALA A 605 12.20 8.64 -11.93
C ALA A 605 12.66 8.03 -13.27
N ALA A 606 13.80 7.34 -13.31
CA ALA A 606 14.31 6.66 -14.50
C ALA A 606 13.32 5.60 -15.03
N HIS A 607 12.62 4.88 -14.16
CA HIS A 607 11.57 3.92 -14.57
C HIS A 607 10.43 4.59 -15.35
N SER A 608 10.06 5.82 -14.97
CA SER A 608 8.95 6.55 -15.59
C SER A 608 9.35 7.36 -16.83
N THR A 609 10.58 7.83 -16.89
CA THR A 609 11.08 8.73 -17.97
C THR A 609 11.91 8.01 -19.03
N GLY A 610 12.47 6.84 -18.69
CA GLY A 610 13.49 6.16 -19.49
C GLY A 610 14.85 6.89 -19.52
N ILE A 611 15.00 7.99 -18.77
CA ILE A 611 16.24 8.75 -18.68
C ILE A 611 17.16 8.07 -17.66
N PRO A 612 18.42 7.74 -18.00
CA PRO A 612 19.37 7.18 -17.05
C PRO A 612 19.54 8.09 -15.82
N ALA A 613 19.58 7.50 -14.63
CA ALA A 613 19.67 8.27 -13.37
C ALA A 613 20.93 9.17 -13.34
N GLU A 614 22.04 8.71 -13.92
CA GLU A 614 23.31 9.41 -14.02
C GLU A 614 23.22 10.69 -14.87
N ALA A 615 22.23 10.79 -15.76
CA ALA A 615 22.00 12.02 -16.53
C ALA A 615 21.44 13.17 -15.65
N SER A 616 21.11 12.90 -14.38
CA SER A 616 20.58 13.89 -13.45
C SER A 616 21.66 14.53 -12.57
N VAL A 617 22.94 14.19 -12.77
CA VAL A 617 24.06 14.73 -11.96
C VAL A 617 24.15 16.24 -12.04
N SER A 618 23.87 16.84 -13.20
CA SER A 618 23.87 18.29 -13.38
C SER A 618 22.79 19.02 -12.58
N GLU A 619 21.88 18.29 -11.93
CA GLU A 619 20.75 18.82 -11.19
C GLU A 619 21.01 18.85 -9.68
N LEU A 620 22.16 18.34 -9.23
CA LEU A 620 22.56 18.35 -7.81
C LEU A 620 22.70 19.76 -7.22
N ASP A 621 22.91 20.78 -8.05
CA ASP A 621 23.00 22.18 -7.64
C ASP A 621 21.63 22.87 -7.52
N GLY A 622 20.54 22.17 -7.87
CA GLY A 622 19.16 22.66 -7.80
C GLY A 622 18.21 21.65 -7.17
N SER A 623 16.90 21.80 -7.39
CA SER A 623 15.95 20.77 -6.99
C SER A 623 15.89 19.66 -8.04
N LEU A 624 16.43 18.50 -7.67
CA LEU A 624 16.36 17.27 -8.44
C LEU A 624 14.90 16.90 -8.75
N ILE A 625 14.01 17.12 -7.78
CA ILE A 625 12.57 16.84 -7.90
C ILE A 625 11.92 17.71 -8.97
N ASP A 626 12.17 19.02 -8.95
CA ASP A 626 11.61 19.93 -9.95
C ASP A 626 12.11 19.61 -11.35
N SER A 627 13.42 19.35 -11.49
CA SER A 627 14.00 19.04 -12.78
C SER A 627 13.43 17.74 -13.37
N LEU A 628 13.42 16.65 -12.60
CA LEU A 628 12.87 15.37 -13.06
C LEU A 628 11.37 15.45 -13.34
N THR A 629 10.61 16.15 -12.50
CA THR A 629 9.17 16.35 -12.74
C THR A 629 8.91 17.15 -14.02
N SER A 630 9.74 18.17 -14.30
CA SER A 630 9.65 18.95 -15.54
C SER A 630 9.94 18.11 -16.80
N ARG A 631 10.73 17.05 -16.64
CA ARG A 631 11.05 16.05 -17.68
C ARG A 631 10.04 14.90 -17.77
N GLY A 632 8.92 15.00 -17.05
CA GLY A 632 7.80 14.06 -17.13
C GLY A 632 7.85 12.90 -16.14
N ALA A 633 8.73 12.95 -15.12
CA ALA A 633 8.75 11.92 -14.09
C ALA A 633 7.40 11.81 -13.38
N LYS A 634 6.84 10.60 -13.36
CA LYS A 634 5.61 10.29 -12.63
C LYS A 634 6.01 9.70 -11.29
N LEU A 635 6.01 10.55 -10.26
CA LEU A 635 6.55 10.21 -8.94
C LEU A 635 5.51 9.53 -8.03
N GLN A 636 4.30 9.34 -8.52
CA GLN A 636 3.17 8.95 -7.69
C GLN A 636 3.42 7.59 -7.05
N GLY A 637 3.85 6.56 -7.79
CA GLY A 637 4.16 5.24 -7.23
C GLY A 637 5.47 5.20 -6.46
N ALA A 638 6.46 6.01 -6.86
CA ALA A 638 7.73 6.12 -6.15
C ALA A 638 7.54 6.51 -4.66
N LEU A 639 6.58 7.38 -4.33
CA LEU A 639 6.38 7.83 -2.94
C LEU A 639 6.05 6.70 -1.96
N VAL A 640 5.28 5.69 -2.37
CA VAL A 640 4.98 4.52 -1.53
C VAL A 640 6.27 3.82 -1.15
N LEU A 641 7.09 3.49 -2.16
CA LEU A 641 8.32 2.74 -1.97
C LEU A 641 9.39 3.56 -1.27
N LEU A 642 9.47 4.87 -1.54
CA LEU A 642 10.36 5.78 -0.81
C LEU A 642 9.97 5.90 0.66
N ARG A 643 8.68 5.86 1.00
CA ARG A 643 8.23 5.81 2.40
C ARG A 643 8.63 4.50 3.09
N TYR A 644 8.44 3.36 2.44
CA TYR A 644 8.90 2.07 2.97
C TYR A 644 10.42 2.01 3.13
N LEU A 645 11.16 2.55 2.16
CA LEU A 645 12.61 2.70 2.21
C LEU A 645 13.04 3.58 3.39
N ALA A 646 12.44 4.77 3.54
CA ALA A 646 12.74 5.69 4.64
C ALA A 646 12.50 5.01 6.00
N ASN A 647 11.34 4.39 6.18
CA ASN A 647 11.00 3.65 7.40
C ASN A 647 12.00 2.51 7.66
N SER A 648 12.42 1.79 6.62
CA SER A 648 13.39 0.69 6.75
C SER A 648 14.78 1.21 7.12
N MET A 649 15.26 2.26 6.46
CA MET A 649 16.58 2.84 6.74
C MET A 649 16.68 3.44 8.13
N GLU A 650 15.63 4.10 8.62
CA GLU A 650 15.64 4.66 9.98
C GLU A 650 15.64 3.58 11.05
N ARG A 651 14.78 2.55 10.91
CA ARG A 651 14.80 1.41 11.83
C ARG A 651 16.16 0.72 11.85
N GLU A 652 16.76 0.52 10.68
CA GLU A 652 18.11 -0.06 10.60
C GLU A 652 19.16 0.84 11.27
N ALA A 653 19.10 2.16 11.02
CA ALA A 653 19.99 3.15 11.64
C ALA A 653 19.89 3.12 13.18
N GLU A 654 18.66 3.13 13.71
CA GLU A 654 18.42 3.06 15.15
C GLU A 654 18.97 1.76 15.76
N MET A 655 18.67 0.61 15.14
CA MET A 655 19.13 -0.69 15.63
C MET A 655 20.65 -0.80 15.62
N ALA A 656 21.32 -0.37 14.55
CA ALA A 656 22.77 -0.45 14.50
C ALA A 656 23.44 0.49 15.53
N LEU A 657 22.87 1.67 15.77
CA LEU A 657 23.38 2.57 16.81
C LEU A 657 23.23 1.97 18.22
N THR A 658 22.22 1.11 18.45
CA THR A 658 22.07 0.37 19.71
C THR A 658 22.96 -0.87 19.81
N GLU A 659 23.33 -1.52 18.70
CA GLU A 659 24.25 -2.68 18.71
C GLU A 659 25.73 -2.26 18.84
N VAL A 660 26.07 -1.04 18.41
CA VAL A 660 27.45 -0.50 18.45
C VAL A 660 27.78 0.17 19.80
N GLY A 661 26.75 0.58 20.57
CA GLY A 661 26.89 1.25 21.87
C GLY A 661 26.85 0.29 23.04
#